data_AF-A0A517WQF7-F1
#
_entry.id   AF-A0A517WQF7-F1
#
_cell.length_a   1.000
_cell.length_b   1.000
_cell.length_c   1.000
_cell.angle_alpha   90.00
_cell.angle_beta   90.00
_cell.angle_gamma   90.00
#
_symmetry.space_group_name_H-M   'P 1'
#
loop_
_entity.id
_entity.type
_entity.pdbx_description
1 polymer ?
#
loop_
_entity_poly.entity_id
_entity_poly.type
_entity_poly.pdbx_seq_one_letter_code
_entity_poly.pdbx_strand_id
1 'polypeptide(L)'
;MRFNDLQTPNALQNHCLSGFTLRIGFWVPLLFVLTGCSSGPSENDLLEALEETAPHDLVCSSRVVEITEIKSLKEGQKWKVKFESRDTPAEPWLLPVDVPAELKKNVPDQESFQTAVEQFQQLRFPEKNKIQELHKELRAFRFPKVYREKYGVSDEVLWRGEGTLEKEGELFHLELTKVKSNEDLDFKQLTTKSKLSKQTAIADGSQNDPLIMYQEQQRNFVDAVKSSRQKMEARLAAEKTNLETLVTHPVRLQGVFKNGTAKSINLNFEFEQNRDKHSLSAVAIDSDEIISRVVFSGSLLLPDVSERNSFASRNVHDGWVLTLKNEDFKLSELAKTFPRGMVIYYDQPTAQFRLANRNSAFDFSAERETQPENNSTQLLEARILKGAQSSGKEKINSMPDRLLQMTNMEFDPARNLFRIVIQEKDNPFLSAVFEGVRRTDPPHHLGIPIQLKQVSFSHLSPNGNKTRTNLFSKQSGTLLLVPTKAGWQGVIGDAKLTFQIEKDRLTLPSALERWKQALQPGTQWSGPLYWKNDPEEALRMRIADYRPDQNYVRLVLKKKSDARQYVVYEGSLQKESGTIDGFGLVMQQRGQSSFVDKISDGVFFNQYVYSGGRVWNIDWDHKVFRLSPDGKQMYAYSLRGQRTILTKDEAVKPSHQLKTAEFQKLWRSALSTTILWKGVLTAPKTNSSVEILAKIRSYEPTTNTVELVLEVKGNSKIKANYKGTLVTTENMINGYALNLKKMTGVNSTSHFFDTYNLGSRKVQFRLNETGTKMYGRLTDFQYDDPEFIELEASTGK
;
A
#
# COMPACT_ATOMS: atom_id res chain seq x y z
N MET A 1 -65.26 2.77 49.48
CA MET A 1 -65.56 1.65 50.42
C MET A 1 -64.42 1.69 51.44
N ARG A 2 -64.55 2.18 52.68
CA ARG A 2 -65.68 2.32 53.65
C ARG A 2 -66.14 1.00 54.28
N PHE A 3 -66.00 0.93 55.61
CA PHE A 3 -66.57 -0.03 56.58
C PHE A 3 -66.04 -1.48 56.50
N ASN A 4 -65.92 -2.29 57.58
CA ASN A 4 -66.25 -2.14 59.01
C ASN A 4 -65.45 -3.21 59.85
N ASP A 5 -65.30 -3.25 61.19
CA ASP A 5 -65.68 -2.39 62.34
C ASP A 5 -64.90 -2.84 63.64
N LEU A 6 -65.30 -2.32 64.82
CA LEU A 6 -65.22 -2.88 66.20
C LEU A 6 -63.93 -2.76 67.05
N GLN A 7 -63.87 -1.60 67.71
CA GLN A 7 -63.87 -1.42 69.19
C GLN A 7 -62.57 -1.39 70.04
N THR A 8 -62.59 -0.39 70.93
CA THR A 8 -61.64 0.03 71.98
C THR A 8 -62.49 0.54 73.18
N PRO A 9 -61.94 1.16 74.26
CA PRO A 9 -61.08 0.61 75.31
C PRO A 9 -61.62 0.95 76.74
N ASN A 10 -60.73 1.06 77.75
CA ASN A 10 -60.91 1.45 79.17
C ASN A 10 -61.13 0.27 80.15
N ALA A 11 -60.70 0.30 81.42
CA ALA A 11 -60.14 1.40 82.22
C ALA A 11 -59.03 0.93 83.20
N LEU A 12 -58.35 1.89 83.85
CA LEU A 12 -57.43 1.65 84.98
C LEU A 12 -58.18 1.19 86.25
N GLN A 13 -57.50 0.45 87.15
CA GLN A 13 -57.35 0.87 88.55
C GLN A 13 -56.26 0.11 89.31
N ASN A 14 -55.71 0.75 90.36
CA ASN A 14 -54.64 0.26 91.23
C ASN A 14 -55.16 -0.48 92.47
N HIS A 15 -54.22 -1.20 93.10
CA HIS A 15 -54.03 -1.44 94.54
C HIS A 15 -54.16 -2.87 95.08
N CYS A 16 -53.27 -3.10 96.05
CA CYS A 16 -52.94 -4.35 96.73
C CYS A 16 -54.06 -4.83 97.67
N LEU A 17 -54.16 -6.15 97.90
CA LEU A 17 -53.63 -6.76 99.13
C LEU A 17 -53.82 -8.30 99.17
N SER A 18 -52.83 -8.98 99.75
CA SER A 18 -52.87 -10.26 100.48
C SER A 18 -53.76 -11.42 100.01
N GLY A 19 -53.14 -12.55 99.66
CA GLY A 19 -53.83 -13.80 99.34
C GLY A 19 -52.99 -15.08 99.52
N PHE A 20 -52.23 -15.19 100.61
CA PHE A 20 -51.51 -16.43 100.95
C PHE A 20 -52.51 -17.60 101.08
N THR A 21 -52.36 -18.64 100.26
CA THR A 21 -53.14 -19.88 100.39
C THR A 21 -52.21 -21.10 100.38
N LEU A 22 -52.00 -21.64 101.58
CA LEU A 22 -51.23 -22.86 101.79
C LEU A 22 -52.03 -24.09 101.31
N ARG A 23 -51.46 -24.92 100.44
CA ARG A 23 -51.90 -26.31 100.24
C ARG A 23 -50.70 -27.24 100.36
N ILE A 24 -50.57 -27.85 101.54
CA ILE A 24 -49.66 -28.97 101.78
C ILE A 24 -50.53 -30.18 102.11
N GLY A 25 -50.33 -31.27 101.37
CA GLY A 25 -50.93 -32.57 101.66
C GLY A 25 -49.85 -33.56 102.10
N PHE A 26 -50.00 -34.10 103.31
CA PHE A 26 -49.31 -35.27 103.88
C PHE A 26 -47.77 -35.23 103.97
N TRP A 27 -47.22 -35.54 105.16
CA TRP A 27 -46.81 -36.90 105.52
C TRP A 27 -46.69 -37.03 107.05
N VAL A 28 -46.76 -38.26 107.56
CA VAL A 28 -46.80 -38.60 109.00
C VAL A 28 -45.40 -38.51 109.64
N PRO A 29 -45.26 -38.06 110.91
CA PRO A 29 -43.95 -37.73 111.48
C PRO A 29 -43.18 -38.95 112.01
N LEU A 30 -41.86 -38.81 112.04
CA LEU A 30 -40.98 -39.58 112.91
C LEU A 30 -40.02 -38.60 113.63
N LEU A 31 -40.25 -38.43 114.93
CA LEU A 31 -39.39 -37.64 115.82
C LEU A 31 -38.03 -38.34 116.00
N PHE A 32 -36.93 -37.57 116.01
CA PHE A 32 -36.07 -37.43 117.20
C PHE A 32 -35.06 -36.26 117.06
N VAL A 33 -35.47 -35.08 117.55
CA VAL A 33 -34.80 -34.25 118.56
C VAL A 33 -33.26 -34.01 118.47
N LEU A 34 -32.92 -32.72 118.27
CA LEU A 34 -31.69 -31.97 118.70
C LEU A 34 -30.30 -32.37 118.18
N THR A 35 -29.68 -31.47 117.41
CA THR A 35 -28.58 -30.58 117.90
C THR A 35 -28.32 -29.45 116.90
N GLY A 36 -27.74 -28.34 117.36
CA GLY A 36 -27.55 -27.14 116.54
C GLY A 36 -26.26 -27.15 115.70
N CYS A 37 -26.35 -26.57 114.51
CA CYS A 37 -25.23 -26.03 113.73
C CYS A 37 -25.73 -24.72 113.12
N SER A 38 -24.87 -23.69 113.03
CA SER A 38 -25.14 -22.60 112.09
C SER A 38 -25.01 -23.19 110.69
N SER A 39 -26.12 -23.51 110.04
CA SER A 39 -26.12 -23.84 108.62
C SER A 39 -25.41 -22.71 107.89
N GLY A 40 -24.42 -23.05 107.07
CA GLY A 40 -23.84 -22.07 106.15
C GLY A 40 -24.95 -21.50 105.24
N PRO A 41 -24.69 -20.36 104.56
CA PRO A 41 -25.63 -19.80 103.60
C PRO A 41 -26.18 -20.88 102.66
N SER A 42 -27.51 -20.89 102.57
CA SER A 42 -28.27 -21.77 101.70
C SER A 42 -28.17 -21.31 100.24
N GLU A 43 -28.67 -22.15 99.34
CA GLU A 43 -28.78 -21.81 97.92
C GLU A 43 -29.67 -20.58 97.67
N ASN A 44 -30.69 -20.37 98.51
CA ASN A 44 -31.53 -19.17 98.46
C ASN A 44 -30.75 -17.92 98.91
N ASP A 45 -30.00 -18.00 100.01
CA ASP A 45 -29.17 -16.88 100.51
C ASP A 45 -28.12 -16.46 99.46
N LEU A 46 -27.57 -17.43 98.73
CA LEU A 46 -26.63 -17.20 97.64
C LEU A 46 -27.32 -16.66 96.38
N LEU A 47 -28.55 -17.09 96.09
CA LEU A 47 -29.33 -16.63 94.95
C LEU A 47 -29.75 -15.17 95.11
N GLU A 48 -30.22 -14.76 96.30
CA GLU A 48 -30.51 -13.35 96.62
C GLU A 48 -29.25 -12.47 96.48
N ALA A 49 -28.10 -12.91 97.01
CA ALA A 49 -26.83 -12.18 96.84
C ALA A 49 -26.40 -12.07 95.35
N LEU A 50 -26.70 -13.08 94.54
CA LEU A 50 -26.43 -13.10 93.09
C LEU A 50 -27.38 -12.21 92.27
N GLU A 51 -28.49 -11.73 92.83
CA GLU A 51 -29.30 -10.68 92.21
C GLU A 51 -28.67 -9.29 92.39
N GLU A 52 -28.06 -9.02 93.55
CA GLU A 52 -27.34 -7.75 93.80
C GLU A 52 -25.96 -7.69 93.14
N THR A 53 -25.24 -8.82 93.06
CA THR A 53 -23.84 -8.89 92.60
C THR A 53 -23.64 -9.90 91.46
N ALA A 54 -24.58 -9.91 90.52
CA ALA A 54 -24.56 -10.78 89.35
C ALA A 54 -23.21 -10.71 88.58
N PRO A 55 -22.73 -11.83 88.00
CA PRO A 55 -21.50 -11.84 87.19
C PRO A 55 -21.62 -11.01 85.90
N HIS A 56 -22.85 -10.66 85.51
CA HIS A 56 -23.21 -9.98 84.27
C HIS A 56 -24.58 -9.31 84.40
N ASP A 57 -24.84 -8.28 83.61
CA ASP A 57 -26.14 -7.60 83.56
C ASP A 57 -27.15 -8.27 82.59
N LEU A 58 -26.93 -9.52 82.18
CA LEU A 58 -27.84 -10.24 81.28
C LEU A 58 -29.10 -10.68 82.02
N VAL A 59 -30.25 -10.61 81.35
CA VAL A 59 -31.56 -10.92 81.96
C VAL A 59 -31.85 -12.42 81.86
N CYS A 60 -32.16 -13.04 82.99
CA CYS A 60 -32.60 -14.43 83.12
C CYS A 60 -34.12 -14.50 83.39
N SER A 61 -34.79 -15.54 82.89
CA SER A 61 -36.18 -15.89 83.23
C SER A 61 -36.25 -16.83 84.43
N SER A 62 -35.20 -17.64 84.64
CA SER A 62 -34.95 -18.38 85.87
C SER A 62 -33.44 -18.50 86.12
N ARG A 63 -33.07 -18.62 87.40
CA ARG A 63 -31.73 -18.99 87.87
C ARG A 63 -31.89 -20.07 88.93
N VAL A 64 -31.08 -21.13 88.85
CA VAL A 64 -31.03 -22.20 89.86
C VAL A 64 -29.56 -22.39 90.24
N VAL A 65 -29.25 -22.33 91.53
CA VAL A 65 -27.89 -22.37 92.05
C VAL A 65 -27.72 -23.57 92.96
N GLU A 66 -26.64 -24.34 92.78
CA GLU A 66 -26.26 -25.49 93.61
C GLU A 66 -24.90 -25.22 94.27
N ILE A 67 -24.82 -25.25 95.60
CA ILE A 67 -23.56 -25.00 96.34
C ILE A 67 -22.72 -26.28 96.36
N THR A 68 -21.63 -26.30 95.59
CA THR A 68 -20.75 -27.47 95.47
C THR A 68 -19.62 -27.51 96.50
N GLU A 69 -19.19 -26.37 97.03
CA GLU A 69 -18.20 -26.32 98.11
C GLU A 69 -18.42 -25.07 98.98
N ILE A 70 -18.49 -25.24 100.31
CA ILE A 70 -18.52 -24.11 101.24
C ILE A 70 -17.47 -24.26 102.33
N LYS A 71 -16.69 -23.20 102.56
CA LYS A 71 -15.63 -23.13 103.58
C LYS A 71 -15.70 -21.81 104.33
N SER A 72 -16.01 -21.86 105.62
CA SER A 72 -15.91 -20.68 106.49
C SER A 72 -14.46 -20.17 106.55
N LEU A 73 -14.29 -18.85 106.40
CA LEU A 73 -12.98 -18.19 106.39
C LEU A 73 -12.63 -17.53 107.74
N LYS A 74 -13.64 -17.21 108.54
CA LYS A 74 -13.57 -16.70 109.93
C LYS A 74 -14.83 -17.13 110.67
N GLU A 75 -14.77 -17.18 112.00
CA GLU A 75 -15.89 -17.56 112.87
C GLU A 75 -17.19 -16.81 112.51
N GLY A 76 -18.13 -17.54 111.90
CA GLY A 76 -19.55 -17.19 111.84
C GLY A 76 -20.09 -16.29 110.70
N GLN A 77 -19.27 -15.51 109.98
CA GLN A 77 -19.82 -14.45 109.11
C GLN A 77 -19.26 -14.32 107.67
N LYS A 78 -18.20 -15.05 107.30
CA LYS A 78 -17.64 -15.00 105.94
C LYS A 78 -17.26 -16.39 105.43
N TRP A 79 -17.72 -16.75 104.22
CA TRP A 79 -17.55 -18.07 103.61
C TRP A 79 -16.99 -17.95 102.20
N LYS A 80 -15.97 -18.76 101.89
CA LYS A 80 -15.62 -19.05 100.50
C LYS A 80 -16.62 -20.06 99.96
N VAL A 81 -17.32 -19.69 98.89
CA VAL A 81 -18.31 -20.52 98.21
C VAL A 81 -17.84 -20.87 96.81
N LYS A 82 -18.06 -22.13 96.42
CA LYS A 82 -18.13 -22.54 95.03
C LYS A 82 -19.51 -23.09 94.75
N PHE A 83 -20.01 -22.78 93.57
CA PHE A 83 -21.36 -23.14 93.17
C PHE A 83 -21.43 -23.33 91.66
N GLU A 84 -22.41 -24.12 91.21
CA GLU A 84 -22.86 -24.14 89.83
C GLU A 84 -24.15 -23.34 89.73
N SER A 85 -24.31 -22.53 88.69
CA SER A 85 -25.55 -21.83 88.36
C SER A 85 -26.05 -22.33 87.01
N ARG A 86 -27.36 -22.51 86.92
CA ARG A 86 -28.11 -22.78 85.70
C ARG A 86 -29.02 -21.58 85.47
N ASP A 87 -28.65 -20.76 84.50
CA ASP A 87 -29.40 -19.58 84.11
C ASP A 87 -30.16 -19.87 82.81
N THR A 88 -31.46 -19.59 82.79
CA THR A 88 -32.26 -19.61 81.56
C THR A 88 -32.45 -18.18 81.09
N PRO A 89 -32.02 -17.78 79.88
CA PRO A 89 -32.18 -16.42 79.37
C PRO A 89 -33.65 -15.96 79.32
N ALA A 90 -33.94 -14.69 79.63
CA ALA A 90 -35.27 -14.10 79.38
C ALA A 90 -35.42 -13.54 77.96
N GLU A 91 -34.29 -13.19 77.33
CA GLU A 91 -34.15 -12.79 75.95
C GLU A 91 -32.80 -13.32 75.43
N PRO A 92 -32.59 -13.49 74.12
CA PRO A 92 -31.38 -14.12 73.61
C PRO A 92 -30.09 -13.42 74.05
N TRP A 93 -29.10 -14.22 74.46
CA TRP A 93 -27.77 -13.75 74.82
C TRP A 93 -26.87 -13.82 73.59
N LEU A 94 -26.29 -12.67 73.24
CA LEU A 94 -25.65 -12.41 71.96
C LEU A 94 -24.16 -12.11 72.18
N LEU A 95 -23.30 -12.77 71.40
CA LEU A 95 -21.85 -12.57 71.43
C LEU A 95 -21.42 -11.68 70.25
N PRO A 96 -20.53 -10.67 70.43
CA PRO A 96 -19.99 -9.88 69.34
C PRO A 96 -19.20 -10.78 68.38
N VAL A 97 -19.40 -10.56 67.08
CA VAL A 97 -18.75 -11.34 66.03
C VAL A 97 -17.47 -10.65 65.58
N ASP A 98 -16.33 -11.36 65.64
CA ASP A 98 -15.12 -11.00 64.90
C ASP A 98 -15.36 -11.27 63.40
N VAL A 99 -15.86 -10.25 62.70
CA VAL A 99 -16.17 -10.30 61.27
C VAL A 99 -14.94 -10.72 60.43
N PRO A 100 -13.74 -10.13 60.59
CA PRO A 100 -12.52 -10.63 59.95
C PRO A 100 -12.21 -12.11 60.18
N ALA A 101 -12.47 -12.66 61.38
CA ALA A 101 -12.26 -14.08 61.65
C ALA A 101 -13.33 -14.98 61.03
N GLU A 102 -14.62 -14.61 61.10
CA GLU A 102 -15.71 -15.36 60.47
C GLU A 102 -15.56 -15.44 58.95
N LEU A 103 -15.21 -14.33 58.29
CA LEU A 103 -15.01 -14.31 56.83
C LEU A 103 -13.84 -15.22 56.39
N LYS A 104 -12.84 -15.44 57.24
CA LYS A 104 -11.72 -16.36 56.98
C LYS A 104 -12.06 -17.84 57.15
N LYS A 105 -13.15 -18.19 57.84
CA LYS A 105 -13.54 -19.60 58.04
C LYS A 105 -14.05 -20.25 56.75
N ASN A 106 -14.61 -19.45 55.84
CA ASN A 106 -15.06 -19.90 54.51
C ASN A 106 -13.94 -19.83 53.46
N VAL A 107 -12.84 -20.55 53.71
CA VAL A 107 -11.61 -20.52 52.88
C VAL A 107 -11.85 -20.67 51.36
N PRO A 108 -12.71 -21.58 50.85
CA PRO A 108 -12.91 -21.76 49.41
C PRO A 108 -13.50 -20.52 48.70
N ASP A 109 -14.40 -19.80 49.39
CA ASP A 109 -15.01 -18.58 48.85
C ASP A 109 -13.98 -17.43 48.82
N GLN A 110 -13.04 -17.38 49.78
CA GLN A 110 -12.01 -16.35 49.85
C GLN A 110 -10.94 -16.46 48.75
N GLU A 111 -10.47 -17.68 48.44
CA GLU A 111 -9.53 -17.92 47.33
C GLU A 111 -10.19 -17.64 45.97
N SER A 112 -11.44 -18.08 45.81
CA SER A 112 -12.27 -17.79 44.62
C SER A 112 -12.48 -16.29 44.43
N PHE A 113 -12.73 -15.55 45.53
CA PHE A 113 -12.88 -14.10 45.51
C PHE A 113 -11.59 -13.37 45.13
N GLN A 114 -10.45 -13.73 45.73
CA GLN A 114 -9.15 -13.14 45.39
C GLN A 114 -8.80 -13.40 43.90
N THR A 115 -9.02 -14.63 43.43
CA THR A 115 -8.87 -15.00 42.02
C THR A 115 -9.78 -14.16 41.11
N ALA A 116 -11.03 -13.91 41.51
CA ALA A 116 -11.95 -13.05 40.76
C ALA A 116 -11.51 -11.57 40.75
N VAL A 117 -10.91 -11.06 41.83
CA VAL A 117 -10.33 -9.70 41.86
C VAL A 117 -9.17 -9.56 40.88
N GLU A 118 -8.28 -10.55 40.80
CA GLU A 118 -7.18 -10.58 39.82
C GLU A 118 -7.69 -10.68 38.38
N GLN A 119 -8.67 -11.55 38.12
CA GLN A 119 -9.31 -11.67 36.81
C GLN A 119 -10.07 -10.40 36.41
N PHE A 120 -10.73 -9.71 37.35
CA PHE A 120 -11.38 -8.42 37.12
C PHE A 120 -10.40 -7.34 36.64
N GLN A 121 -9.15 -7.34 37.12
CA GLN A 121 -8.12 -6.42 36.62
C GLN A 121 -7.87 -6.63 35.13
N GLN A 122 -7.84 -7.89 34.68
CA GLN A 122 -7.63 -8.29 33.28
C GLN A 122 -8.86 -8.16 32.37
N LEU A 123 -10.07 -7.96 32.92
CA LEU A 123 -11.28 -7.73 32.12
C LEU A 123 -11.18 -6.43 31.29
N ARG A 124 -11.73 -6.48 30.09
CA ARG A 124 -11.78 -5.39 29.09
C ARG A 124 -13.17 -4.78 28.97
N PHE A 125 -13.26 -3.61 28.36
CA PHE A 125 -14.56 -3.04 27.98
C PHE A 125 -15.11 -3.73 26.71
N PRO A 126 -16.45 -3.89 26.59
CA PRO A 126 -17.50 -3.41 27.50
C PRO A 126 -17.79 -4.31 28.71
N GLU A 127 -17.28 -5.54 28.76
CA GLU A 127 -17.63 -6.54 29.78
C GLU A 127 -17.30 -6.09 31.21
N LYS A 128 -16.25 -5.27 31.38
CA LYS A 128 -15.84 -4.70 32.67
C LYS A 128 -16.87 -3.76 33.30
N ASN A 129 -17.70 -3.07 32.50
CA ASN A 129 -18.55 -1.96 32.98
C ASN A 129 -19.42 -2.34 34.19
N LYS A 130 -20.23 -3.40 34.08
CA LYS A 130 -21.14 -3.82 35.15
C LYS A 130 -20.40 -4.36 36.37
N ILE A 131 -19.26 -5.01 36.15
CA ILE A 131 -18.44 -5.60 37.21
C ILE A 131 -17.72 -4.52 38.03
N GLN A 132 -17.40 -3.38 37.40
CA GLN A 132 -16.76 -2.25 38.07
C GLN A 132 -17.67 -1.62 39.12
N GLU A 133 -18.99 -1.58 38.92
CA GLU A 133 -19.94 -1.12 39.94
C GLU A 133 -20.07 -2.14 41.09
N LEU A 134 -20.24 -3.43 40.80
CA LEU A 134 -20.27 -4.49 41.84
C LEU A 134 -19.00 -4.47 42.72
N HIS A 135 -17.83 -4.24 42.12
CA HIS A 135 -16.56 -4.13 42.86
C HIS A 135 -16.46 -2.82 43.69
N LYS A 136 -17.09 -1.73 43.26
CA LYS A 136 -17.22 -0.51 44.09
C LYS A 136 -18.14 -0.76 45.28
N GLU A 137 -19.30 -1.36 45.05
CA GLU A 137 -20.28 -1.69 46.09
C GLU A 137 -19.65 -2.57 47.18
N LEU A 138 -18.95 -3.64 46.79
CA LEU A 138 -18.19 -4.51 47.70
C LEU A 138 -17.10 -3.79 48.50
N ARG A 139 -16.40 -2.80 47.90
CA ARG A 139 -15.40 -1.97 48.63
C ARG A 139 -16.04 -0.91 49.51
N ALA A 140 -17.24 -0.47 49.16
CA ALA A 140 -18.03 0.50 49.92
C ALA A 140 -18.80 -0.15 51.07
N PHE A 141 -18.99 -1.48 51.06
CA PHE A 141 -19.65 -2.20 52.15
C PHE A 141 -18.98 -1.87 53.49
N ARG A 142 -19.81 -1.53 54.48
CA ARG A 142 -19.40 -1.23 55.85
C ARG A 142 -20.19 -2.13 56.77
N PHE A 143 -19.50 -3.05 57.43
CA PHE A 143 -20.12 -3.89 58.44
C PHE A 143 -20.59 -3.03 59.63
N PRO A 144 -21.85 -3.15 60.06
CA PRO A 144 -22.26 -2.69 61.39
C PRO A 144 -21.54 -3.53 62.46
N LYS A 145 -21.71 -3.18 63.73
CA LYS A 145 -21.36 -4.10 64.82
C LYS A 145 -22.32 -5.30 64.75
N VAL A 146 -21.78 -6.47 64.43
CA VAL A 146 -22.53 -7.74 64.30
C VAL A 146 -22.44 -8.54 65.59
N TYR A 147 -23.56 -9.11 66.03
CA TYR A 147 -23.64 -10.06 67.14
C TYR A 147 -24.30 -11.36 66.68
N ARG A 148 -23.94 -12.50 67.23
CA ARG A 148 -24.58 -13.80 66.95
C ARG A 148 -25.24 -14.32 68.22
N GLU A 149 -26.40 -14.96 68.09
CA GLU A 149 -27.05 -15.65 69.20
C GLU A 149 -26.15 -16.79 69.69
N LYS A 150 -25.85 -16.78 70.99
CA LYS A 150 -25.05 -17.81 71.66
C LYS A 150 -25.91 -18.69 72.56
N TYR A 151 -26.93 -18.11 73.19
CA TYR A 151 -27.95 -18.82 73.96
C TYR A 151 -29.33 -18.20 73.70
N GLY A 152 -30.32 -19.03 73.39
CA GLY A 152 -31.72 -18.64 73.17
C GLY A 152 -32.53 -18.55 74.47
N VAL A 153 -33.80 -18.13 74.36
CA VAL A 153 -34.74 -17.89 75.49
C VAL A 153 -35.11 -19.16 76.27
N SER A 154 -34.75 -20.34 75.76
CA SER A 154 -35.03 -21.65 76.37
C SER A 154 -33.78 -22.47 76.64
N ASP A 155 -32.58 -21.90 76.45
CA ASP A 155 -31.32 -22.63 76.65
C ASP A 155 -30.93 -22.62 78.13
N GLU A 156 -30.43 -23.75 78.63
CA GLU A 156 -29.88 -23.85 79.99
C GLU A 156 -28.39 -23.48 79.98
N VAL A 157 -28.04 -22.29 80.48
CA VAL A 157 -26.67 -21.80 80.52
C VAL A 157 -26.02 -22.18 81.86
N LEU A 158 -25.14 -23.19 81.81
CA LEU A 158 -24.42 -23.69 82.98
C LEU A 158 -23.07 -22.98 83.16
N TRP A 159 -22.86 -22.44 84.36
CA TRP A 159 -21.60 -21.80 84.75
C TRP A 159 -21.24 -22.04 86.22
N ARG A 160 -19.96 -21.81 86.54
CA ARG A 160 -19.38 -22.05 87.87
C ARG A 160 -18.80 -20.77 88.44
N GLY A 161 -19.19 -20.45 89.67
CA GLY A 161 -18.64 -19.33 90.43
C GLY A 161 -17.73 -19.80 91.57
N GLU A 162 -16.65 -19.05 91.81
CA GLU A 162 -15.94 -19.05 93.09
C GLU A 162 -15.95 -17.63 93.65
N GLY A 163 -16.47 -17.46 94.87
CA GLY A 163 -16.59 -16.15 95.50
C GLY A 163 -16.47 -16.21 97.01
N THR A 164 -16.59 -15.05 97.63
CA THR A 164 -16.68 -14.93 99.08
C THR A 164 -18.02 -14.30 99.44
N LEU A 165 -18.86 -15.06 100.13
CA LEU A 165 -20.12 -14.57 100.68
C LEU A 165 -19.88 -14.06 102.11
N GLU A 166 -20.31 -12.83 102.40
CA GLU A 166 -20.24 -12.21 103.72
C GLU A 166 -21.64 -11.79 104.16
N LYS A 167 -21.98 -12.03 105.43
CA LYS A 167 -23.29 -11.63 105.97
C LYS A 167 -23.18 -10.30 106.70
N GLU A 168 -23.77 -9.25 106.14
CA GLU A 168 -23.85 -7.92 106.75
C GLU A 168 -25.30 -7.64 107.18
N GLY A 169 -25.55 -7.74 108.50
CA GLY A 169 -26.90 -7.65 109.05
C GLY A 169 -27.75 -8.86 108.66
N GLU A 170 -28.88 -8.62 107.99
CA GLU A 170 -29.74 -9.68 107.46
C GLU A 170 -29.41 -10.08 106.01
N LEU A 171 -28.68 -9.22 105.28
CA LEU A 171 -28.33 -9.41 103.87
C LEU A 171 -27.01 -10.17 103.69
N PHE A 172 -26.85 -10.82 102.55
CA PHE A 172 -25.61 -11.45 102.12
C PHE A 172 -25.03 -10.73 100.91
N HIS A 173 -23.75 -10.37 100.99
CA HIS A 173 -23.02 -9.74 99.89
C HIS A 173 -22.00 -10.74 99.32
N LEU A 174 -21.98 -10.90 97.99
CA LEU A 174 -21.11 -11.84 97.30
C LEU A 174 -20.01 -11.11 96.51
N GLU A 175 -18.76 -11.34 96.89
CA GLU A 175 -17.61 -10.94 96.07
C GLU A 175 -17.20 -12.09 95.15
N LEU A 176 -17.58 -12.01 93.86
CA LEU A 176 -17.19 -12.99 92.84
C LEU A 176 -15.72 -12.85 92.45
N THR A 177 -14.89 -13.81 92.89
CA THR A 177 -13.44 -13.82 92.61
C THR A 177 -13.09 -14.52 91.30
N LYS A 178 -13.95 -15.42 90.81
CA LYS A 178 -13.74 -16.19 89.59
C LYS A 178 -15.08 -16.67 89.04
N VAL A 179 -15.28 -16.51 87.74
CA VAL A 179 -16.43 -17.04 87.01
C VAL A 179 -15.89 -17.82 85.82
N LYS A 180 -16.42 -19.02 85.59
CA LYS A 180 -16.13 -19.86 84.42
C LYS A 180 -17.45 -20.37 83.86
N SER A 181 -17.79 -20.03 82.62
CA SER A 181 -18.80 -20.83 81.91
C SER A 181 -18.25 -22.24 81.64
N ASN A 182 -19.13 -23.21 81.39
CA ASN A 182 -18.68 -24.56 81.01
C ASN A 182 -17.94 -24.62 79.66
N GLU A 183 -17.92 -23.53 78.90
CA GLU A 183 -17.16 -23.37 77.64
C GLU A 183 -15.99 -22.38 77.77
N ASP A 184 -15.61 -21.97 79.00
CA ASP A 184 -14.61 -20.92 79.27
C ASP A 184 -14.90 -19.55 78.62
N LEU A 185 -16.20 -19.26 78.38
CA LEU A 185 -16.68 -17.97 77.89
C LEU A 185 -16.70 -16.92 79.01
N ASP A 186 -16.18 -15.73 78.72
CA ASP A 186 -16.35 -14.56 79.60
C ASP A 186 -17.71 -13.90 79.35
N PHE A 187 -18.60 -14.00 80.33
CA PHE A 187 -19.94 -13.43 80.27
C PHE A 187 -19.97 -11.92 80.04
N LYS A 188 -18.89 -11.18 80.35
CA LYS A 188 -18.79 -9.74 80.07
C LYS A 188 -18.73 -9.41 78.57
N GLN A 189 -18.50 -10.41 77.72
CA GLN A 189 -18.55 -10.27 76.27
C GLN A 189 -19.95 -10.42 75.70
N LEU A 190 -20.88 -11.02 76.45
CA LEU A 190 -22.27 -11.18 76.03
C LEU A 190 -23.07 -9.88 76.26
N THR A 191 -24.10 -9.69 75.43
CA THR A 191 -25.12 -8.66 75.60
C THR A 191 -26.49 -9.26 75.33
N THR A 192 -27.55 -8.61 75.78
CA THR A 192 -28.92 -8.99 75.41
C THR A 192 -29.44 -8.14 74.25
N LYS A 193 -30.52 -8.61 73.59
CA LYS A 193 -31.13 -7.96 72.43
C LYS A 193 -31.69 -6.57 72.76
N SER A 194 -32.29 -6.37 73.94
CA SER A 194 -32.82 -5.08 74.40
C SER A 194 -31.75 -3.99 74.56
N LYS A 195 -30.50 -4.37 74.83
CA LYS A 195 -29.36 -3.45 75.02
C LYS A 195 -28.64 -3.07 73.72
N LEU A 196 -29.02 -3.66 72.59
CA LEU A 196 -28.43 -3.37 71.29
C LEU A 196 -28.84 -1.99 70.76
N SER A 197 -27.92 -1.32 70.06
CA SER A 197 -28.20 -0.02 69.45
C SER A 197 -28.91 -0.19 68.10
N LYS A 198 -29.60 0.86 67.63
CA LYS A 198 -30.25 0.85 66.29
C LYS A 198 -29.26 0.71 65.11
N GLN A 199 -27.95 0.66 65.36
CA GLN A 199 -26.88 0.53 64.36
C GLN A 199 -26.15 -0.83 64.43
N THR A 200 -26.57 -1.74 65.31
CA THR A 200 -26.05 -3.12 65.38
C THR A 200 -26.94 -4.07 64.59
N ALA A 201 -26.35 -5.15 64.06
CA ALA A 201 -27.08 -6.22 63.39
C ALA A 201 -26.90 -7.55 64.14
N ILE A 202 -27.86 -8.46 63.96
CA ILE A 202 -27.78 -9.83 64.46
C ILE A 202 -27.50 -10.74 63.28
N ALA A 203 -26.49 -11.61 63.40
CA ALA A 203 -26.20 -12.68 62.47
C ALA A 203 -27.14 -13.85 62.76
N ASP A 204 -28.37 -13.74 62.28
CA ASP A 204 -29.48 -14.68 62.50
C ASP A 204 -29.65 -15.70 61.36
N GLY A 205 -28.79 -15.66 60.34
CA GLY A 205 -28.91 -16.53 59.16
C GLY A 205 -29.98 -16.11 58.16
N SER A 206 -30.64 -14.96 58.35
CA SER A 206 -31.62 -14.42 57.40
C SER A 206 -30.97 -13.68 56.22
N GLN A 207 -31.78 -13.32 55.21
CA GLN A 207 -31.33 -12.49 54.08
C GLN A 207 -30.88 -11.06 54.50
N ASN A 208 -31.16 -10.64 55.73
CA ASN A 208 -30.72 -9.35 56.27
C ASN A 208 -29.45 -9.47 57.15
N ASP A 209 -28.92 -10.68 57.35
CA ASP A 209 -27.64 -10.89 58.04
C ASP A 209 -26.49 -10.26 57.23
N PRO A 210 -25.76 -9.26 57.74
CA PRO A 210 -24.69 -8.58 57.00
C PRO A 210 -23.57 -9.52 56.54
N LEU A 211 -23.34 -10.65 57.22
CA LEU A 211 -22.36 -11.65 56.80
C LEU A 211 -22.85 -12.39 55.56
N ILE A 212 -24.12 -12.79 55.53
CA ILE A 212 -24.74 -13.43 54.36
C ILE A 212 -24.83 -12.44 53.20
N MET A 213 -25.32 -11.22 53.43
CA MET A 213 -25.38 -10.18 52.39
C MET A 213 -24.01 -9.93 51.75
N TYR A 214 -22.93 -9.87 52.54
CA TYR A 214 -21.59 -9.69 52.01
C TYR A 214 -21.09 -10.93 51.24
N GLN A 215 -21.34 -12.14 51.75
CA GLN A 215 -20.99 -13.39 51.06
C GLN A 215 -21.75 -13.56 49.74
N GLU A 216 -23.03 -13.20 49.70
CA GLU A 216 -23.83 -13.16 48.48
C GLU A 216 -23.28 -12.14 47.48
N GLN A 217 -22.90 -10.92 47.93
CA GLN A 217 -22.24 -9.95 47.07
C GLN A 217 -20.88 -10.47 46.54
N GLN A 218 -20.09 -11.17 47.36
CA GLN A 218 -18.84 -11.79 46.93
C GLN A 218 -19.09 -12.87 45.86
N ARG A 219 -20.06 -13.77 46.07
CA ARG A 219 -20.45 -14.81 45.09
C ARG A 219 -20.98 -14.19 43.79
N ASN A 220 -21.88 -13.22 43.89
CA ASN A 220 -22.39 -12.47 42.74
C ASN A 220 -21.25 -11.81 41.94
N PHE A 221 -20.23 -11.25 42.61
CA PHE A 221 -19.05 -10.71 41.94
C PHE A 221 -18.20 -11.82 41.27
N VAL A 222 -17.93 -12.93 41.96
CA VAL A 222 -17.17 -14.08 41.41
C VAL A 222 -17.85 -14.64 40.15
N ASP A 223 -19.16 -14.91 40.21
CA ASP A 223 -19.93 -15.45 39.09
C ASP A 223 -20.06 -14.44 37.95
N ALA A 224 -20.24 -13.15 38.26
CA ALA A 224 -20.29 -12.11 37.25
C ALA A 224 -18.92 -11.89 36.58
N VAL A 225 -17.80 -11.96 37.31
CA VAL A 225 -16.44 -11.98 36.73
C VAL A 225 -16.26 -13.18 35.82
N LYS A 226 -16.62 -14.39 36.27
CA LYS A 226 -16.51 -15.64 35.50
C LYS A 226 -17.33 -15.59 34.20
N SER A 227 -18.59 -15.14 34.27
CA SER A 227 -19.46 -14.99 33.10
C SER A 227 -18.95 -13.91 32.14
N SER A 228 -18.51 -12.76 32.65
CA SER A 228 -17.95 -11.68 31.84
C SER A 228 -16.63 -12.06 31.19
N ARG A 229 -15.79 -12.84 31.86
CA ARG A 229 -14.56 -13.39 31.31
C ARG A 229 -14.85 -14.33 30.13
N GLN A 230 -15.77 -15.28 30.28
CA GLN A 230 -16.16 -16.18 29.18
C GLN A 230 -16.72 -15.42 27.97
N LYS A 231 -17.54 -14.38 28.20
CA LYS A 231 -18.05 -13.51 27.13
C LYS A 231 -16.94 -12.73 26.43
N MET A 232 -16.01 -12.16 27.20
CA MET A 232 -14.84 -11.44 26.68
C MET A 232 -13.93 -12.37 25.88
N GLU A 233 -13.62 -13.57 26.38
CA GLU A 233 -12.78 -14.55 25.67
C GLU A 233 -13.43 -14.99 24.35
N ALA A 234 -14.73 -15.25 24.34
CA ALA A 234 -15.48 -15.55 23.12
C ALA A 234 -15.48 -14.37 22.11
N ARG A 235 -15.71 -13.12 22.58
CA ARG A 235 -15.62 -11.91 21.75
C ARG A 235 -14.23 -11.76 21.15
N LEU A 236 -13.18 -11.82 21.98
CA LEU A 236 -11.80 -11.65 21.53
C LEU A 236 -11.37 -12.74 20.55
N ALA A 237 -11.80 -13.99 20.75
CA ALA A 237 -11.54 -15.07 19.80
C ALA A 237 -12.20 -14.79 18.43
N ALA A 238 -13.44 -14.30 18.44
CA ALA A 238 -14.17 -13.98 17.21
C ALA A 238 -13.63 -12.72 16.51
N GLU A 239 -13.26 -11.67 17.24
CA GLU A 239 -12.53 -10.49 16.71
C GLU A 239 -11.21 -10.92 16.07
N LYS A 240 -10.39 -11.69 16.79
CA LYS A 240 -9.12 -12.20 16.29
C LYS A 240 -9.31 -13.00 15.00
N THR A 241 -10.25 -13.93 14.98
CA THR A 241 -10.54 -14.77 13.80
C THR A 241 -10.92 -13.94 12.58
N ASN A 242 -11.75 -12.90 12.75
CA ASN A 242 -12.15 -12.02 11.65
C ASN A 242 -10.98 -11.18 11.13
N LEU A 243 -10.14 -10.63 12.02
CA LEU A 243 -8.97 -9.84 11.64
C LEU A 243 -7.84 -10.69 11.05
N GLU A 244 -7.64 -11.92 11.53
CA GLU A 244 -6.72 -12.89 10.92
C GLU A 244 -7.23 -13.32 9.55
N THR A 245 -8.55 -13.56 9.38
CA THR A 245 -9.16 -13.85 8.07
C THR A 245 -8.90 -12.71 7.09
N LEU A 246 -9.10 -11.45 7.51
CA LEU A 246 -8.87 -10.26 6.69
C LEU A 246 -7.43 -10.14 6.14
N VAL A 247 -6.43 -10.65 6.87
CA VAL A 247 -5.00 -10.52 6.50
C VAL A 247 -4.46 -11.79 5.81
N THR A 248 -5.05 -12.95 6.09
CA THR A 248 -4.66 -14.25 5.49
C THR A 248 -5.41 -14.58 4.21
N HIS A 249 -6.59 -14.01 4.01
CA HIS A 249 -7.45 -14.21 2.86
C HIS A 249 -7.67 -12.89 2.11
N PRO A 250 -7.95 -12.93 0.80
CA PRO A 250 -8.24 -11.77 -0.05
C PRO A 250 -9.61 -11.14 0.30
N VAL A 251 -9.69 -10.45 1.44
CA VAL A 251 -10.91 -9.75 1.85
C VAL A 251 -10.69 -8.26 1.65
N ARG A 252 -11.48 -7.67 0.77
CA ARG A 252 -11.43 -6.24 0.48
C ARG A 252 -12.44 -5.52 1.37
N LEU A 253 -12.00 -4.47 2.05
CA LEU A 253 -12.90 -3.63 2.84
C LEU A 253 -13.26 -2.38 2.06
N GLN A 254 -14.55 -2.17 1.77
CA GLN A 254 -15.05 -0.95 1.14
C GLN A 254 -15.79 -0.08 2.16
N GLY A 255 -15.58 1.23 2.13
CA GLY A 255 -16.21 2.17 3.05
C GLY A 255 -16.04 3.63 2.65
N VAL A 256 -16.75 4.53 3.34
CA VAL A 256 -16.71 5.98 3.08
C VAL A 256 -15.92 6.67 4.18
N PHE A 257 -14.74 7.18 3.82
CA PHE A 257 -13.88 7.93 4.73
C PHE A 257 -14.18 9.43 4.68
N LYS A 258 -14.26 10.07 5.84
CA LYS A 258 -14.54 11.51 5.98
C LYS A 258 -13.58 12.13 7.00
N ASN A 259 -12.47 12.70 6.55
CA ASN A 259 -11.59 13.48 7.42
C ASN A 259 -11.82 14.98 7.27
N GLY A 260 -12.53 15.57 8.25
CA GLY A 260 -12.48 16.99 8.68
C GLY A 260 -12.89 18.04 7.65
N THR A 261 -12.19 18.06 6.53
CA THR A 261 -12.64 18.66 5.27
C THR A 261 -13.92 17.95 4.77
N ALA A 262 -14.86 18.69 4.18
CA ALA A 262 -16.19 18.18 3.83
C ALA A 262 -16.23 17.13 2.69
N LYS A 263 -15.08 16.76 2.13
CA LYS A 263 -15.00 15.78 1.02
C LYS A 263 -15.03 14.36 1.59
N SER A 264 -16.09 13.62 1.24
CA SER A 264 -16.15 12.16 1.46
C SER A 264 -15.33 11.46 0.38
N ILE A 265 -14.60 10.40 0.74
CA ILE A 265 -13.78 9.61 -0.18
C ILE A 265 -14.22 8.14 -0.08
N ASN A 266 -14.53 7.54 -1.21
CA ASN A 266 -14.83 6.11 -1.30
C ASN A 266 -13.51 5.34 -1.28
N LEU A 267 -13.27 4.54 -0.23
CA LEU A 267 -12.03 3.81 -0.07
C LEU A 267 -12.24 2.31 -0.17
N ASN A 268 -11.24 1.64 -0.75
CA ASN A 268 -11.04 0.20 -0.63
C ASN A 268 -9.72 -0.04 0.11
N PHE A 269 -9.73 -0.95 1.08
CA PHE A 269 -8.52 -1.49 1.69
C PHE A 269 -8.26 -2.91 1.23
N GLU A 270 -7.02 -3.17 0.86
CA GLU A 270 -6.46 -4.48 0.53
C GLU A 270 -5.29 -4.76 1.50
N PHE A 271 -5.15 -6.02 1.95
CA PHE A 271 -4.19 -6.45 2.98
C PHE A 271 -3.36 -7.64 2.49
N GLU A 272 -2.08 -7.70 2.86
CA GLU A 272 -1.19 -8.84 2.63
C GLU A 272 -0.40 -9.16 3.91
N GLN A 273 -0.37 -10.43 4.33
CA GLN A 273 0.45 -10.88 5.45
C GLN A 273 1.93 -10.92 5.04
N ASN A 274 2.80 -10.28 5.83
CA ASN A 274 4.24 -10.36 5.58
C ASN A 274 4.82 -11.72 6.02
N ARG A 275 6.01 -12.07 5.53
CA ARG A 275 6.66 -13.37 5.79
C ARG A 275 6.92 -13.68 7.27
N ASP A 276 7.04 -12.66 8.12
CA ASP A 276 7.22 -12.81 9.56
C ASP A 276 5.92 -13.17 10.32
N LYS A 277 4.77 -13.24 9.62
CA LYS A 277 3.41 -13.50 10.10
C LYS A 277 2.83 -12.49 11.10
N HIS A 278 3.68 -11.76 11.81
CA HIS A 278 3.31 -10.79 12.84
C HIS A 278 3.13 -9.36 12.29
N SER A 279 3.75 -9.04 11.14
CA SER A 279 3.50 -7.80 10.42
C SER A 279 2.65 -8.04 9.16
N LEU A 280 2.04 -6.97 8.69
CA LEU A 280 1.25 -6.93 7.46
C LEU A 280 1.59 -5.69 6.65
N SER A 281 1.25 -5.75 5.38
CA SER A 281 1.19 -4.63 4.47
C SER A 281 -0.28 -4.34 4.15
N ALA A 282 -0.67 -3.08 4.04
CA ALA A 282 -2.00 -2.71 3.59
C ALA A 282 -1.94 -1.51 2.64
N VAL A 283 -2.92 -1.41 1.75
CA VAL A 283 -3.10 -0.24 0.88
C VAL A 283 -4.54 0.25 0.94
N ALA A 284 -4.72 1.56 1.16
CA ALA A 284 -5.98 2.24 0.91
C ALA A 284 -5.97 2.83 -0.51
N ILE A 285 -7.07 2.67 -1.24
CA ILE A 285 -7.22 3.06 -2.64
C ILE A 285 -8.50 3.87 -2.78
N ASP A 286 -8.42 5.06 -3.35
CA ASP A 286 -9.59 5.85 -3.75
C ASP A 286 -10.30 5.15 -4.93
N SER A 287 -11.58 4.80 -4.75
CA SER A 287 -12.41 4.16 -5.79
C SER A 287 -12.58 5.05 -7.03
N ASP A 288 -12.61 6.37 -6.82
CA ASP A 288 -12.85 7.36 -7.89
C ASP A 288 -11.53 7.77 -8.58
N GLU A 289 -10.38 7.48 -7.97
CA GLU A 289 -9.04 7.74 -8.49
C GLU A 289 -8.03 6.67 -8.07
N ILE A 290 -8.01 5.52 -8.76
CA ILE A 290 -7.22 4.31 -8.39
C ILE A 290 -5.70 4.56 -8.20
N ILE A 291 -5.15 5.63 -8.77
CA ILE A 291 -3.75 6.04 -8.62
C ILE A 291 -3.50 6.72 -7.26
N SER A 292 -4.53 7.36 -6.69
CA SER A 292 -4.55 7.93 -5.36
C SER A 292 -4.62 6.80 -4.34
N ARG A 293 -3.44 6.47 -3.79
CA ARG A 293 -3.22 5.36 -2.88
C ARG A 293 -2.41 5.79 -1.67
N VAL A 294 -2.53 5.02 -0.59
CA VAL A 294 -1.75 5.18 0.65
C VAL A 294 -1.34 3.81 1.15
N VAL A 295 -0.04 3.58 1.32
CA VAL A 295 0.51 2.35 1.87
C VAL A 295 0.71 2.46 3.38
N PHE A 296 0.38 1.38 4.08
CA PHE A 296 0.55 1.21 5.51
C PHE A 296 1.40 -0.03 5.79
N SER A 297 2.32 0.07 6.75
CA SER A 297 2.76 -1.10 7.51
C SER A 297 1.82 -1.32 8.69
N GLY A 298 1.72 -2.54 9.18
CA GLY A 298 0.85 -2.84 10.31
C GLY A 298 1.20 -4.10 11.06
N SER A 299 0.47 -4.35 12.14
CA SER A 299 0.53 -5.58 12.92
C SER A 299 -0.81 -5.86 13.60
N LEU A 300 -1.15 -7.14 13.73
CA LEU A 300 -2.28 -7.60 14.55
C LEU A 300 -1.83 -7.68 16.00
N LEU A 301 -2.49 -6.94 16.88
CA LEU A 301 -2.17 -6.93 18.32
C LEU A 301 -3.42 -6.82 19.20
N LEU A 302 -3.25 -7.28 20.44
CA LEU A 302 -4.20 -7.09 21.52
C LEU A 302 -3.51 -6.15 22.54
N PRO A 303 -3.94 -4.88 22.68
CA PRO A 303 -3.24 -3.92 23.54
C PRO A 303 -3.23 -4.39 25.01
N ASP A 304 -2.10 -4.27 25.71
CA ASP A 304 -2.00 -4.77 27.09
C ASP A 304 -2.94 -4.01 28.05
N VAL A 305 -3.53 -4.72 29.01
CA VAL A 305 -4.45 -4.13 30.00
C VAL A 305 -3.69 -3.37 31.09
N SER A 306 -2.49 -3.84 31.43
CA SER A 306 -1.62 -3.34 32.50
C SER A 306 -0.71 -2.18 32.07
N GLU A 307 -0.36 -2.11 30.78
CA GLU A 307 0.52 -1.05 30.28
C GLU A 307 -0.19 0.31 30.19
N ARG A 308 0.35 1.31 30.91
CA ARG A 308 -0.13 2.69 30.88
C ARG A 308 -0.16 3.31 29.47
N ASN A 309 0.78 2.91 28.60
CA ASN A 309 0.88 3.41 27.23
C ASN A 309 -0.23 2.83 26.32
N SER A 310 -0.70 1.61 26.61
CA SER A 310 -1.77 0.95 25.87
C SER A 310 -3.17 1.52 26.18
N PHE A 311 -3.33 2.33 27.23
CA PHE A 311 -4.60 3.05 27.51
C PHE A 311 -5.09 3.88 26.30
N ALA A 312 -4.16 4.50 25.58
CA ALA A 312 -4.46 5.39 24.49
C ALA A 312 -4.99 4.71 23.20
N SER A 313 -4.65 3.43 22.99
CA SER A 313 -5.20 2.60 21.92
C SER A 313 -6.50 1.90 22.36
N ARG A 314 -6.56 1.46 23.62
CA ARG A 314 -7.76 0.86 24.24
C ARG A 314 -8.96 1.80 24.30
N ASN A 315 -8.73 3.12 24.35
CA ASN A 315 -9.78 4.13 24.20
C ASN A 315 -10.42 4.17 22.79
N VAL A 316 -9.81 3.54 21.78
CA VAL A 316 -10.42 3.37 20.45
C VAL A 316 -11.16 2.04 20.38
N HIS A 317 -10.50 0.94 20.76
CA HIS A 317 -11.10 -0.38 20.92
C HIS A 317 -10.34 -1.19 21.96
N ASP A 318 -11.04 -1.76 22.96
CA ASP A 318 -10.45 -2.61 24.00
C ASP A 318 -10.58 -4.10 23.64
N GLY A 319 -9.98 -4.46 22.50
CA GLY A 319 -9.96 -5.80 21.94
C GLY A 319 -8.86 -5.98 20.91
N TRP A 320 -9.02 -6.93 19.98
CA TRP A 320 -8.03 -7.14 18.92
C TRP A 320 -8.10 -6.02 17.88
N VAL A 321 -6.94 -5.51 17.46
CA VAL A 321 -6.81 -4.44 16.47
C VAL A 321 -5.70 -4.74 15.46
N LEU A 322 -5.93 -4.36 14.21
CA LEU A 322 -4.90 -4.20 13.19
C LEU A 322 -4.41 -2.75 13.26
N THR A 323 -3.17 -2.53 13.68
CA THR A 323 -2.58 -1.17 13.66
C THR A 323 -2.11 -0.81 12.27
N LEU A 324 -2.33 0.44 11.84
CA LEU A 324 -1.93 0.94 10.53
C LEU A 324 -1.03 2.17 10.67
N LYS A 325 0.24 2.01 10.29
CA LYS A 325 1.26 3.07 10.20
C LYS A 325 1.43 3.49 8.73
N ASN A 326 0.94 4.69 8.43
CA ASN A 326 1.08 5.32 7.12
C ASN A 326 2.56 5.60 6.79
N GLU A 327 3.10 4.92 5.78
CA GLU A 327 4.49 5.13 5.32
C GLU A 327 4.60 6.27 4.30
N ASP A 328 3.49 6.58 3.62
CA ASP A 328 3.44 7.49 2.47
C ASP A 328 3.06 8.93 2.84
N PHE A 329 3.12 9.34 4.11
CA PHE A 329 2.54 10.60 4.62
C PHE A 329 3.00 11.91 3.95
N LYS A 330 4.03 11.87 3.10
CA LYS A 330 4.53 12.99 2.27
C LYS A 330 4.28 12.83 0.76
N LEU A 331 3.82 11.67 0.29
CA LEU A 331 3.83 11.28 -1.12
C LEU A 331 2.52 11.56 -1.87
N SER A 332 1.37 11.59 -1.20
CA SER A 332 0.08 11.94 -1.82
C SER A 332 -0.78 12.82 -0.92
N GLU A 333 -1.70 13.60 -1.51
CA GLU A 333 -2.69 14.36 -0.71
C GLU A 333 -3.58 13.42 0.09
N LEU A 334 -3.99 12.27 -0.48
CA LEU A 334 -4.74 11.24 0.23
C LEU A 334 -3.97 10.74 1.46
N ALA A 335 -2.66 10.50 1.37
CA ALA A 335 -1.84 10.09 2.51
C ALA A 335 -1.82 11.14 3.63
N LYS A 336 -1.87 12.44 3.30
CA LYS A 336 -1.99 13.52 4.30
C LYS A 336 -3.36 13.54 4.99
N THR A 337 -4.41 12.97 4.38
CA THR A 337 -5.74 12.87 5.00
C THR A 337 -5.86 11.78 6.06
N PHE A 338 -4.90 10.85 6.19
CA PHE A 338 -4.93 9.86 7.26
C PHE A 338 -4.24 10.37 8.52
N PRO A 339 -4.95 10.53 9.65
CA PRO A 339 -4.33 10.90 10.91
C PRO A 339 -3.44 9.78 11.45
N ARG A 340 -2.57 10.10 12.41
CA ARG A 340 -1.67 9.11 13.03
C ARG A 340 -2.41 8.17 13.97
N GLY A 341 -2.00 6.90 14.00
CA GLY A 341 -2.56 5.90 14.91
C GLY A 341 -3.92 5.38 14.45
N MET A 342 -4.07 5.14 13.14
CA MET A 342 -5.24 4.44 12.61
C MET A 342 -5.21 2.98 13.05
N VAL A 343 -6.38 2.43 13.37
CA VAL A 343 -6.60 1.01 13.65
C VAL A 343 -7.80 0.50 12.88
N ILE A 344 -7.80 -0.80 12.57
CA ILE A 344 -8.99 -1.51 12.12
C ILE A 344 -9.36 -2.56 13.18
N TYR A 345 -10.63 -2.61 13.54
CA TYR A 345 -11.18 -3.63 14.43
C TYR A 345 -12.49 -4.20 13.87
N TYR A 346 -12.95 -5.33 14.41
CA TYR A 346 -14.21 -5.95 14.04
C TYR A 346 -15.26 -5.68 15.14
N ASP A 347 -16.36 -5.03 14.78
CA ASP A 347 -17.40 -4.61 15.69
C ASP A 347 -18.53 -5.65 15.73
N GLN A 348 -18.44 -6.60 16.68
CA GLN A 348 -19.35 -7.74 16.78
C GLN A 348 -20.85 -7.38 16.74
N PRO A 349 -21.36 -6.36 17.45
CA PRO A 349 -22.79 -6.00 17.44
C PRO A 349 -23.32 -5.52 16.08
N THR A 350 -22.46 -4.92 15.23
CA THR A 350 -22.83 -4.43 13.90
C THR A 350 -22.41 -5.38 12.77
N ALA A 351 -21.60 -6.39 13.08
CA ALA A 351 -20.96 -7.32 12.15
C ALA A 351 -20.14 -6.63 11.04
N GLN A 352 -19.53 -5.49 11.36
CA GLN A 352 -18.77 -4.66 10.42
C GLN A 352 -17.31 -4.50 10.85
N PHE A 353 -16.45 -4.20 9.88
CA PHE A 353 -15.10 -3.72 10.18
C PHE A 353 -15.15 -2.20 10.36
N ARG A 354 -14.41 -1.69 11.34
CA ARG A 354 -14.35 -0.26 11.65
C ARG A 354 -12.93 0.25 11.56
N LEU A 355 -12.72 1.23 10.68
CA LEU A 355 -11.48 2.00 10.59
C LEU A 355 -11.60 3.19 11.54
N ALA A 356 -10.72 3.27 12.55
CA ALA A 356 -10.86 4.25 13.62
C ALA A 356 -9.54 4.88 14.06
N ASN A 357 -9.67 5.99 14.77
CA ASN A 357 -8.65 6.66 15.57
C ASN A 357 -9.33 7.22 16.84
N ARG A 358 -8.61 8.00 17.67
CA ARG A 358 -9.15 8.55 18.94
C ARG A 358 -10.37 9.49 18.79
N ASN A 359 -10.59 10.05 17.60
CA ASN A 359 -11.59 11.10 17.37
C ASN A 359 -12.73 10.66 16.44
N SER A 360 -12.54 9.59 15.66
CA SER A 360 -13.50 9.14 14.65
C SER A 360 -13.38 7.65 14.35
N ALA A 361 -14.53 7.03 14.05
CA ALA A 361 -14.64 5.68 13.51
C ALA A 361 -15.50 5.72 12.24
N PHE A 362 -15.16 4.87 11.28
CA PHE A 362 -15.80 4.78 9.96
C PHE A 362 -16.12 3.32 9.65
N ASP A 363 -17.32 3.09 9.13
CA ASP A 363 -17.83 1.76 8.84
C ASP A 363 -17.34 1.26 7.49
N PHE A 364 -16.88 0.01 7.45
CA PHE A 364 -16.40 -0.69 6.27
C PHE A 364 -17.07 -2.06 6.15
N SER A 365 -17.66 -2.31 4.98
CA SER A 365 -18.18 -3.63 4.59
C SER A 365 -17.09 -4.50 4.00
N ALA A 366 -17.01 -5.75 4.44
CA ALA A 366 -16.15 -6.74 3.83
C ALA A 366 -16.80 -7.32 2.57
N GLU A 367 -16.24 -7.01 1.41
CA GLU A 367 -16.54 -7.74 0.17
C GLU A 367 -15.63 -8.97 0.11
N ARG A 368 -16.24 -10.16 0.24
CA ARG A 368 -15.57 -11.40 -0.16
C ARG A 368 -15.60 -11.48 -1.67
N GLU A 369 -14.47 -11.24 -2.30
CA GLU A 369 -14.34 -11.54 -3.72
C GLU A 369 -14.54 -13.04 -3.96
N THR A 370 -15.27 -13.39 -5.02
CA THR A 370 -15.45 -14.81 -5.43
C THR A 370 -14.18 -15.43 -6.01
N GLN A 371 -13.14 -14.63 -6.26
CA GLN A 371 -11.77 -15.08 -6.46
C GLN A 371 -10.79 -14.13 -5.77
N PRO A 372 -9.66 -14.62 -5.24
CA PRO A 372 -8.62 -13.76 -4.70
C PRO A 372 -8.04 -12.73 -5.71
N GLU A 373 -8.04 -11.45 -5.34
CA GLU A 373 -7.00 -10.52 -5.83
C GLU A 373 -5.58 -10.87 -5.34
N ASN A 374 -5.38 -11.93 -4.54
CA ASN A 374 -4.05 -12.50 -4.21
C ASN A 374 -3.24 -13.02 -5.42
N ASN A 375 -3.77 -12.96 -6.63
CA ASN A 375 -2.96 -13.07 -7.84
C ASN A 375 -2.31 -11.73 -8.24
N SER A 376 -2.37 -10.68 -7.42
CA SER A 376 -1.84 -9.33 -7.73
C SER A 376 -0.44 -9.39 -8.34
N THR A 377 0.52 -10.07 -7.71
CA THR A 377 1.89 -10.18 -8.25
C THR A 377 1.99 -11.07 -9.49
N GLN A 378 1.32 -12.24 -9.57
CA GLN A 378 1.40 -13.12 -10.74
C GLN A 378 0.66 -12.56 -11.98
N LEU A 379 -0.51 -11.94 -11.79
CA LEU A 379 -1.18 -11.18 -12.84
C LEU A 379 -0.31 -10.00 -13.26
N LEU A 380 0.20 -9.21 -12.33
CA LEU A 380 1.06 -8.06 -12.63
C LEU A 380 2.33 -8.49 -13.38
N GLU A 381 2.96 -9.60 -13.01
CA GLU A 381 4.05 -10.26 -13.74
C GLU A 381 3.64 -10.59 -15.17
N ALA A 382 2.49 -11.21 -15.39
CA ALA A 382 1.94 -11.45 -16.73
C ALA A 382 1.68 -10.14 -17.52
N ARG A 383 1.33 -9.05 -16.84
CA ARG A 383 1.06 -7.71 -17.43
C ARG A 383 2.32 -6.91 -17.74
N ILE A 384 3.44 -7.12 -17.04
CA ILE A 384 4.74 -6.45 -17.29
C ILE A 384 5.66 -7.23 -18.24
N LEU A 385 5.22 -8.39 -18.72
CA LEU A 385 5.98 -9.20 -19.68
C LEU A 385 6.46 -8.37 -20.89
N LYS A 386 7.74 -8.52 -21.22
CA LYS A 386 8.36 -7.91 -22.40
C LYS A 386 7.58 -8.26 -23.67
N GLY A 387 7.12 -7.26 -24.41
CA GLY A 387 6.32 -7.42 -25.63
C GLY A 387 4.81 -7.47 -25.41
N ALA A 388 4.32 -7.43 -24.17
CA ALA A 388 2.90 -7.19 -23.94
C ALA A 388 2.52 -5.80 -24.47
N GLN A 389 1.40 -5.73 -25.17
CA GLN A 389 0.85 -4.50 -25.74
C GLN A 389 -0.44 -4.09 -25.02
N SER A 390 -0.78 -2.82 -25.09
CA SER A 390 -2.04 -2.33 -24.55
C SER A 390 -2.55 -1.14 -25.36
N SER A 391 -3.76 -1.25 -25.91
CA SER A 391 -4.48 -0.14 -26.53
C SER A 391 -5.11 0.71 -25.43
N GLY A 392 -5.04 2.02 -25.55
CA GLY A 392 -5.54 2.92 -24.52
C GLY A 392 -5.86 4.31 -25.01
N LYS A 393 -6.09 5.20 -24.05
CA LYS A 393 -6.37 6.61 -24.32
C LYS A 393 -5.82 7.54 -23.25
N GLU A 394 -5.48 8.74 -23.70
CA GLU A 394 -5.18 9.90 -22.87
C GLU A 394 -6.41 10.82 -22.85
N LYS A 395 -6.89 11.10 -21.63
CA LYS A 395 -8.01 12.00 -21.35
C LYS A 395 -7.52 13.21 -20.57
N ILE A 396 -7.97 14.39 -21.01
CA ILE A 396 -7.80 15.67 -20.31
C ILE A 396 -9.18 16.32 -20.30
N ASN A 397 -9.48 17.09 -19.25
CA ASN A 397 -10.70 17.89 -19.22
C ASN A 397 -10.77 18.83 -20.44
N SER A 398 -11.97 18.99 -20.98
CA SER A 398 -12.30 19.92 -22.07
C SER A 398 -11.61 19.72 -23.43
N MET A 399 -11.00 18.56 -23.71
CA MET A 399 -10.52 18.23 -25.07
C MET A 399 -10.61 16.73 -25.38
N PRO A 400 -10.74 16.31 -26.65
CA PRO A 400 -11.11 14.94 -27.04
C PRO A 400 -10.13 13.87 -26.55
N ASP A 401 -10.58 12.62 -26.37
CA ASP A 401 -9.67 11.53 -25.99
C ASP A 401 -8.64 11.26 -27.11
N ARG A 402 -7.35 11.20 -26.78
CA ARG A 402 -6.29 10.78 -27.72
C ARG A 402 -6.12 9.27 -27.63
N LEU A 403 -6.11 8.56 -28.76
CA LEU A 403 -5.84 7.13 -28.80
C LEU A 403 -4.33 6.84 -28.70
N LEU A 404 -3.98 5.90 -27.83
CA LEU A 404 -2.60 5.51 -27.53
C LEU A 404 -2.40 4.01 -27.70
N GLN A 405 -1.17 3.62 -27.97
CA GLN A 405 -0.69 2.26 -27.80
C GLN A 405 0.53 2.27 -26.87
N MET A 406 0.51 1.41 -25.86
CA MET A 406 1.64 1.12 -24.98
C MET A 406 2.26 -0.22 -25.37
N THR A 407 3.57 -0.35 -25.26
CA THR A 407 4.28 -1.62 -25.43
C THR A 407 5.41 -1.74 -24.41
N ASN A 408 5.45 -2.86 -23.70
CA ASN A 408 6.49 -3.15 -22.72
C ASN A 408 7.77 -3.55 -23.46
N MET A 409 8.79 -2.70 -23.46
CA MET A 409 10.02 -2.94 -24.22
C MET A 409 11.01 -3.82 -23.45
N GLU A 410 11.03 -3.71 -22.12
CA GLU A 410 11.92 -4.46 -21.25
C GLU A 410 11.33 -4.60 -19.84
N PHE A 411 11.51 -5.77 -19.23
CA PHE A 411 11.35 -5.98 -17.81
C PHE A 411 12.52 -6.84 -17.32
N ASP A 412 13.36 -6.27 -16.46
CA ASP A 412 14.45 -6.97 -15.78
C ASP A 412 14.00 -7.28 -14.33
N PRO A 413 13.65 -8.53 -14.00
CA PRO A 413 13.20 -8.90 -12.66
C PRO A 413 14.33 -8.83 -11.61
N ALA A 414 15.61 -8.89 -12.00
CA ALA A 414 16.71 -8.81 -11.05
C ALA A 414 16.96 -7.36 -10.57
N ARG A 415 16.62 -6.37 -11.40
CA ARG A 415 16.72 -4.93 -11.09
C ARG A 415 15.38 -4.24 -10.87
N ASN A 416 14.27 -4.96 -11.05
CA ASN A 416 12.92 -4.43 -11.15
C ASN A 416 12.77 -3.28 -12.17
N LEU A 417 13.63 -3.23 -13.18
CA LEU A 417 13.61 -2.19 -14.21
C LEU A 417 12.49 -2.47 -15.20
N PHE A 418 11.63 -1.49 -15.43
CA PHE A 418 10.52 -1.55 -16.38
C PHE A 418 10.69 -0.43 -17.43
N ARG A 419 10.79 -0.80 -18.71
CA ARG A 419 10.79 0.13 -19.85
C ARG A 419 9.54 -0.08 -20.69
N ILE A 420 8.85 1.02 -20.99
CA ILE A 420 7.72 1.05 -21.92
C ILE A 420 7.95 2.09 -23.02
N VAL A 421 7.33 1.84 -24.17
CA VAL A 421 7.08 2.83 -25.22
C VAL A 421 5.59 3.16 -25.18
N ILE A 422 5.26 4.44 -25.20
CA ILE A 422 3.90 4.95 -25.47
C ILE A 422 3.95 5.72 -26.78
N GLN A 423 2.98 5.48 -27.66
CA GLN A 423 2.84 6.19 -28.95
C GLN A 423 1.37 6.51 -29.27
N GLU A 424 1.12 7.60 -30.00
CA GLU A 424 -0.20 7.94 -30.53
C GLU A 424 -0.57 6.98 -31.67
N LYS A 425 -1.77 6.38 -31.61
CA LYS A 425 -2.15 5.23 -32.46
C LYS A 425 -2.11 5.57 -33.96
N ASP A 426 -2.62 6.75 -34.31
CA ASP A 426 -2.74 7.20 -35.70
C ASP A 426 -1.53 8.04 -36.17
N ASN A 427 -0.53 8.22 -35.30
CA ASN A 427 0.62 9.10 -35.54
C ASN A 427 1.86 8.62 -34.75
N PRO A 428 2.56 7.59 -35.24
CA PRO A 428 3.67 6.93 -34.51
C PRO A 428 4.89 7.84 -34.25
N PHE A 429 4.90 9.04 -34.83
CA PHE A 429 5.91 10.07 -34.59
C PHE A 429 5.74 10.75 -33.23
N LEU A 430 4.52 10.86 -32.71
CA LEU A 430 4.29 11.24 -31.31
C LEU A 430 4.44 10.00 -30.44
N SER A 431 5.63 9.86 -29.86
CA SER A 431 6.02 8.74 -29.02
C SER A 431 7.03 9.17 -27.94
N ALA A 432 7.05 8.42 -26.84
CA ALA A 432 7.98 8.59 -25.74
C ALA A 432 8.32 7.24 -25.09
N VAL A 433 9.57 7.10 -24.70
CA VAL A 433 10.10 5.95 -23.94
C VAL A 433 10.21 6.35 -22.47
N PHE A 434 9.66 5.51 -21.61
CA PHE A 434 9.63 5.71 -20.16
C PHE A 434 10.34 4.56 -19.47
N GLU A 435 11.17 4.88 -18.46
CA GLU A 435 11.90 3.92 -17.63
C GLU A 435 11.72 4.22 -16.14
N GLY A 436 11.68 3.17 -15.33
CA GLY A 436 11.72 3.30 -13.89
C GLY A 436 11.80 1.95 -13.19
N VAL A 437 11.83 1.99 -11.86
CA VAL A 437 12.00 0.80 -11.02
C VAL A 437 10.69 0.51 -10.29
N ARG A 438 10.17 -0.71 -10.43
CA ARG A 438 9.04 -1.19 -9.62
C ARG A 438 9.53 -1.42 -8.19
N ARG A 439 8.82 -0.86 -7.19
CA ARG A 439 9.01 -1.26 -5.79
C ARG A 439 8.39 -2.62 -5.55
N THR A 440 9.15 -3.52 -4.94
CA THR A 440 8.75 -4.90 -4.60
C THR A 440 8.95 -5.21 -3.11
N ASP A 441 9.43 -4.23 -2.35
CA ASP A 441 9.60 -4.27 -0.90
C ASP A 441 8.25 -4.09 -0.17
N PRO A 442 8.00 -4.85 0.90
CA PRO A 442 6.95 -4.53 1.87
C PRO A 442 7.19 -3.19 2.58
N PRO A 443 6.16 -2.34 2.75
CA PRO A 443 4.76 -2.52 2.29
C PRO A 443 4.46 -1.96 0.88
N HIS A 444 5.43 -1.29 0.24
CA HIS A 444 5.22 -0.50 -0.97
C HIS A 444 4.77 -1.28 -2.22
N HIS A 445 5.08 -2.58 -2.32
CA HIS A 445 4.73 -3.46 -3.45
C HIS A 445 3.22 -3.53 -3.76
N LEU A 446 2.35 -3.35 -2.76
CA LEU A 446 0.89 -3.33 -2.93
C LEU A 446 0.39 -2.07 -3.65
N GLY A 447 0.97 -0.92 -3.30
CA GLY A 447 0.30 0.37 -3.44
C GLY A 447 0.99 1.41 -4.30
N ILE A 448 2.31 1.55 -4.22
CA ILE A 448 2.98 2.69 -4.86
C ILE A 448 2.93 2.54 -6.39
N PRO A 449 2.35 3.51 -7.13
CA PRO A 449 2.37 3.51 -8.59
C PRO A 449 3.80 3.42 -9.13
N ILE A 450 4.01 2.64 -10.19
CA ILE A 450 5.31 2.53 -10.84
C ILE A 450 5.66 3.92 -11.38
N GLN A 451 6.75 4.50 -10.85
CA GLN A 451 7.23 5.83 -11.21
C GLN A 451 8.18 5.72 -12.39
N LEU A 452 7.74 6.16 -13.57
CA LEU A 452 8.53 6.12 -14.79
C LEU A 452 8.92 7.53 -15.23
N LYS A 453 10.20 7.73 -15.51
CA LYS A 453 10.75 8.96 -16.09
C LYS A 453 10.83 8.80 -17.60
N GLN A 454 10.53 9.86 -18.35
CA GLN A 454 10.80 9.86 -19.79
C GLN A 454 12.31 9.90 -20.00
N VAL A 455 12.83 8.98 -20.80
CA VAL A 455 14.28 8.83 -21.10
C VAL A 455 14.63 9.15 -22.55
N SER A 456 13.66 9.06 -23.47
CA SER A 456 13.85 9.50 -24.85
C SER A 456 13.46 10.97 -25.03
N PHE A 457 14.20 11.72 -25.85
CA PHE A 457 13.67 12.96 -26.42
C PHE A 457 12.57 12.64 -27.43
N SER A 458 11.36 13.15 -27.19
CA SER A 458 10.39 13.36 -28.25
C SER A 458 10.88 14.54 -29.10
N HIS A 459 11.18 14.29 -30.37
CA HIS A 459 11.35 15.38 -31.31
C HIS A 459 9.98 16.03 -31.54
N LEU A 460 9.91 17.35 -31.36
CA LEU A 460 8.68 18.13 -31.43
C LEU A 460 7.87 17.79 -32.67
N SER A 461 6.54 17.87 -32.54
CA SER A 461 5.62 17.73 -33.67
C SER A 461 6.10 18.56 -34.86
N PRO A 462 6.12 18.01 -36.09
CA PRO A 462 6.53 18.68 -37.33
C PRO A 462 6.05 20.13 -37.50
N ASN A 463 4.89 20.44 -36.94
CA ASN A 463 4.19 21.72 -37.10
C ASN A 463 4.54 22.75 -36.03
N GLY A 464 5.49 22.49 -35.12
CA GLY A 464 5.86 23.40 -34.02
C GLY A 464 4.80 23.54 -32.92
N ASN A 465 3.61 22.95 -33.09
CA ASN A 465 2.57 22.88 -32.08
C ASN A 465 3.12 22.20 -30.82
N LYS A 466 3.07 22.92 -29.68
CA LYS A 466 3.34 22.35 -28.36
C LYS A 466 2.52 21.09 -28.19
N THR A 467 3.13 20.03 -27.66
CA THR A 467 2.38 18.82 -27.34
C THR A 467 1.30 19.17 -26.34
N ARG A 468 0.08 18.73 -26.60
CA ARG A 468 -1.12 18.96 -25.78
C ARG A 468 -0.91 18.60 -24.29
N THR A 469 0.02 17.68 -24.03
CA THR A 469 0.35 17.15 -22.71
C THR A 469 1.86 17.00 -22.53
N ASN A 470 2.23 16.75 -21.27
CA ASN A 470 3.59 16.38 -20.87
C ASN A 470 3.98 14.96 -21.31
N LEU A 471 3.04 14.11 -21.74
CA LEU A 471 3.28 12.72 -22.20
C LEU A 471 4.29 12.61 -23.35
N PHE A 472 4.34 13.62 -24.22
CA PHE A 472 5.29 13.67 -25.34
C PHE A 472 6.11 14.97 -25.34
N SER A 473 6.26 15.65 -24.20
CA SER A 473 7.04 16.89 -24.12
C SER A 473 8.52 16.60 -23.78
N LYS A 474 9.36 17.64 -23.81
CA LYS A 474 10.76 17.59 -23.34
C LYS A 474 10.89 17.91 -21.84
N GLN A 475 9.81 18.37 -21.20
CA GLN A 475 9.71 18.71 -19.78
C GLN A 475 8.71 17.76 -19.09
N SER A 476 8.78 16.48 -19.46
CA SER A 476 7.84 15.45 -19.02
C SER A 476 7.89 15.30 -17.50
N GLY A 477 6.71 15.33 -16.88
CA GLY A 477 6.57 14.89 -15.50
C GLY A 477 6.89 13.40 -15.35
N THR A 478 6.92 12.92 -14.12
CA THR A 478 6.96 11.47 -13.86
C THR A 478 5.62 10.87 -14.26
N LEU A 479 5.63 9.86 -15.12
CA LEU A 479 4.48 9.02 -15.41
C LEU A 479 4.27 8.06 -14.24
N LEU A 480 3.08 8.08 -13.64
CA LEU A 480 2.67 7.08 -12.66
C LEU A 480 1.81 6.03 -13.36
N LEU A 481 2.08 4.75 -13.14
CA LEU A 481 1.26 3.64 -13.63
C LEU A 481 0.87 2.68 -12.51
N VAL A 482 -0.43 2.34 -12.45
CA VAL A 482 -0.96 1.24 -11.63
C VAL A 482 -1.60 0.17 -12.53
N PRO A 483 -1.32 -1.12 -12.31
CA PRO A 483 -2.01 -2.21 -12.97
C PRO A 483 -3.41 -2.39 -12.36
N THR A 484 -4.38 -2.80 -13.18
CA THR A 484 -5.79 -2.97 -12.80
C THR A 484 -6.35 -4.23 -13.45
N LYS A 485 -7.51 -4.73 -12.99
CA LYS A 485 -8.21 -5.89 -13.59
C LYS A 485 -8.30 -5.82 -15.12
N ALA A 486 -8.63 -4.64 -15.68
CA ALA A 486 -8.77 -4.40 -17.12
C ALA A 486 -7.46 -4.11 -17.89
N GLY A 487 -6.36 -3.81 -17.19
CA GLY A 487 -5.09 -3.43 -17.82
C GLY A 487 -4.27 -2.48 -16.96
N TRP A 488 -4.15 -1.22 -17.38
CA TRP A 488 -3.36 -0.19 -16.70
C TRP A 488 -4.13 1.13 -16.58
N GLN A 489 -3.93 1.84 -15.48
CA GLN A 489 -4.30 3.25 -15.33
C GLN A 489 -3.06 4.07 -14.99
N GLY A 490 -3.04 5.33 -15.41
CA GLY A 490 -1.89 6.21 -15.16
C GLY A 490 -2.21 7.68 -15.19
N VAL A 491 -1.24 8.49 -14.77
CA VAL A 491 -1.33 9.95 -14.80
C VAL A 491 0.04 10.56 -15.13
N ILE A 492 0.03 11.64 -15.90
CA ILE A 492 1.22 12.47 -16.13
C ILE A 492 0.81 13.94 -16.27
N GLY A 493 1.15 14.75 -15.26
CA GLY A 493 0.53 16.08 -15.11
C GLY A 493 -0.99 15.96 -14.99
N ASP A 494 -1.74 16.77 -15.73
CA ASP A 494 -3.21 16.78 -15.71
C ASP A 494 -3.87 15.68 -16.58
N ALA A 495 -3.06 14.85 -17.25
CA ALA A 495 -3.52 13.86 -18.21
C ALA A 495 -3.76 12.50 -17.56
N LYS A 496 -5.00 12.00 -17.58
CA LYS A 496 -5.35 10.65 -17.11
C LYS A 496 -5.22 9.65 -18.26
N LEU A 497 -4.57 8.53 -18.00
CA LEU A 497 -4.31 7.46 -18.96
C LEU A 497 -5.09 6.20 -18.57
N THR A 498 -5.62 5.49 -19.55
CA THR A 498 -6.23 4.18 -19.36
C THR A 498 -5.86 3.29 -20.53
N PHE A 499 -5.31 2.10 -20.24
CA PHE A 499 -4.95 1.11 -21.23
C PHE A 499 -5.61 -0.24 -20.91
N GLN A 500 -6.09 -0.92 -21.93
CA GLN A 500 -6.58 -2.29 -21.89
C GLN A 500 -5.55 -3.20 -22.55
N ILE A 501 -5.31 -4.36 -21.95
CA ILE A 501 -4.29 -5.28 -22.44
C ILE A 501 -4.76 -5.98 -23.71
N GLU A 502 -3.90 -5.99 -24.73
CA GLU A 502 -4.12 -6.73 -25.96
C GLU A 502 -3.82 -8.23 -25.71
N LYS A 503 -4.62 -9.13 -26.30
CA LYS A 503 -4.45 -10.57 -26.10
C LYS A 503 -3.13 -11.10 -26.65
N ASP A 504 -2.65 -10.46 -27.73
CA ASP A 504 -1.45 -10.86 -28.44
C ASP A 504 -0.21 -10.17 -27.88
N ARG A 505 0.88 -10.93 -27.78
CA ARG A 505 2.18 -10.47 -27.29
C ARG A 505 3.17 -10.44 -28.44
N LEU A 506 3.90 -9.34 -28.59
CA LEU A 506 5.00 -9.27 -29.55
C LEU A 506 6.21 -10.08 -29.07
N THR A 507 6.75 -10.90 -29.96
CA THR A 507 8.10 -11.45 -29.80
C THR A 507 9.12 -10.33 -30.02
N LEU A 508 9.60 -9.72 -28.92
CA LEU A 508 10.57 -8.62 -28.97
C LEU A 508 12.00 -9.08 -28.70
N PRO A 509 12.92 -9.02 -29.69
CA PRO A 509 14.36 -9.02 -29.44
C PRO A 509 14.80 -7.82 -28.58
N SER A 510 16.07 -7.74 -28.18
CA SER A 510 16.58 -6.49 -27.57
C SER A 510 16.50 -5.34 -28.58
N ALA A 511 16.51 -4.08 -28.10
CA ALA A 511 16.53 -2.93 -29.00
C ALA A 511 17.76 -2.94 -29.94
N LEU A 512 18.92 -3.35 -29.42
CA LEU A 512 20.14 -3.50 -30.20
C LEU A 512 20.02 -4.58 -31.28
N GLU A 513 19.41 -5.73 -31.00
CA GLU A 513 19.20 -6.78 -32.02
C GLU A 513 18.21 -6.35 -33.09
N ARG A 514 17.12 -5.64 -32.74
CA ARG A 514 16.20 -5.06 -33.74
C ARG A 514 16.93 -4.08 -34.67
N TRP A 515 17.78 -3.20 -34.13
CA TRP A 515 18.60 -2.31 -34.96
C TRP A 515 19.65 -3.05 -35.79
N LYS A 516 20.33 -4.07 -35.25
CA LYS A 516 21.27 -4.90 -36.03
C LYS A 516 20.60 -5.58 -37.22
N GLN A 517 19.37 -6.08 -37.05
CA GLN A 517 18.57 -6.68 -38.11
C GLN A 517 18.10 -5.64 -39.15
N ALA A 518 17.65 -4.47 -38.68
CA ALA A 518 17.18 -3.39 -39.56
C ALA A 518 18.30 -2.72 -40.39
N LEU A 519 19.52 -2.70 -39.84
CA LEU A 519 20.71 -2.06 -40.41
C LEU A 519 21.67 -3.06 -41.07
N GLN A 520 21.22 -4.25 -41.46
CA GLN A 520 22.04 -5.15 -42.27
C GLN A 520 22.38 -4.50 -43.63
N PRO A 521 23.66 -4.49 -44.06
CA PRO A 521 24.05 -3.90 -45.33
C PRO A 521 23.31 -4.50 -46.52
N GLY A 522 22.72 -3.63 -47.33
CA GLY A 522 21.88 -3.97 -48.47
C GLY A 522 20.40 -4.18 -48.17
N THR A 523 19.97 -4.18 -46.90
CA THR A 523 18.54 -4.14 -46.56
C THR A 523 17.91 -2.89 -47.17
N GLN A 524 16.77 -3.07 -47.83
CA GLN A 524 15.99 -2.01 -48.44
C GLN A 524 14.72 -1.75 -47.63
N TRP A 525 14.33 -0.48 -47.59
CA TRP A 525 13.12 0.02 -46.97
C TRP A 525 12.46 0.97 -47.97
N SER A 526 11.12 0.98 -48.05
CA SER A 526 10.40 1.89 -48.93
C SER A 526 9.12 2.41 -48.30
N GLY A 527 8.71 3.60 -48.70
CA GLY A 527 7.49 4.22 -48.17
C GLY A 527 7.29 5.66 -48.65
N PRO A 528 6.11 6.23 -48.41
CA PRO A 528 5.80 7.62 -48.76
C PRO A 528 6.59 8.62 -47.92
N LEU A 529 7.01 9.71 -48.56
CA LEU A 529 7.45 10.95 -47.93
C LEU A 529 6.23 11.85 -47.73
N TYR A 530 6.12 12.45 -46.54
CA TYR A 530 5.07 13.40 -46.20
C TYR A 530 5.67 14.76 -45.87
N TRP A 531 5.14 15.81 -46.51
CA TRP A 531 5.22 17.17 -45.98
C TRP A 531 3.97 17.40 -45.13
N LYS A 532 4.16 17.55 -43.82
CA LYS A 532 3.07 17.61 -42.83
C LYS A 532 2.18 16.34 -42.91
N ASN A 533 1.02 16.42 -43.54
CA ASN A 533 0.04 15.33 -43.66
C ASN A 533 -0.13 14.81 -45.08
N ASP A 534 0.34 15.55 -46.09
CA ASP A 534 0.09 15.23 -47.48
C ASP A 534 1.20 14.31 -48.02
N PRO A 535 0.86 13.15 -48.62
CA PRO A 535 1.84 12.27 -49.24
C PRO A 535 2.34 12.91 -50.55
N GLU A 536 3.64 13.19 -50.64
CA GLU A 536 4.23 13.85 -51.79
C GLU A 536 4.77 12.85 -52.83
N GLU A 537 5.48 11.81 -52.36
CA GLU A 537 6.31 10.98 -53.24
C GLU A 537 6.70 9.65 -52.57
N ALA A 538 6.99 8.61 -53.35
CA ALA A 538 7.54 7.37 -52.83
C ALA A 538 9.08 7.40 -52.73
N LEU A 539 9.59 7.02 -51.57
CA LEU A 539 11.00 7.03 -51.22
C LEU A 539 11.52 5.60 -51.07
N ARG A 540 12.77 5.35 -51.50
CA ARG A 540 13.52 4.11 -51.23
C ARG A 540 14.78 4.43 -50.43
N MET A 541 14.92 3.79 -49.28
CA MET A 541 16.11 3.81 -48.45
C MET A 541 16.82 2.47 -48.56
N ARG A 542 18.15 2.47 -48.70
CA ARG A 542 18.98 1.26 -48.66
C ARG A 542 20.13 1.43 -47.69
N ILE A 543 20.34 0.45 -46.82
CA ILE A 543 21.50 0.44 -45.93
C ILE A 543 22.75 0.11 -46.76
N ALA A 544 23.78 0.92 -46.63
CA ALA A 544 24.96 0.89 -47.49
C ALA A 544 26.20 0.32 -46.77
N ASP A 545 26.33 0.61 -45.47
CA ASP A 545 27.38 0.12 -44.58
C ASP A 545 26.87 0.18 -43.13
N TYR A 546 27.25 -0.80 -42.31
CA TYR A 546 26.97 -0.80 -40.87
C TYR A 546 28.16 -1.43 -40.13
N ARG A 547 28.80 -0.63 -39.28
CA ARG A 547 29.98 -1.00 -38.50
C ARG A 547 29.62 -0.83 -37.02
N PRO A 548 29.02 -1.85 -36.37
CA PRO A 548 28.49 -1.73 -35.00
C PRO A 548 29.55 -1.31 -33.98
N ASP A 549 30.79 -1.80 -34.13
CA ASP A 549 31.91 -1.53 -33.22
C ASP A 549 32.44 -0.10 -33.36
N GLN A 550 32.38 0.47 -34.57
CA GLN A 550 32.73 1.87 -34.86
C GLN A 550 31.54 2.83 -34.64
N ASN A 551 30.40 2.32 -34.18
CA ASN A 551 29.11 3.00 -34.09
C ASN A 551 28.72 3.77 -35.37
N TYR A 552 29.02 3.23 -36.54
CA TYR A 552 28.86 3.91 -37.83
C TYR A 552 27.79 3.25 -38.69
N VAL A 553 26.89 4.07 -39.22
CA VAL A 553 25.83 3.69 -40.17
C VAL A 553 25.96 4.56 -41.42
N ARG A 554 25.84 3.95 -42.60
CA ARG A 554 25.70 4.65 -43.87
C ARG A 554 24.45 4.15 -44.57
N LEU A 555 23.59 5.06 -45.02
CA LEU A 555 22.41 4.76 -45.80
C LEU A 555 22.30 5.64 -47.04
N VAL A 556 21.53 5.17 -48.01
CA VAL A 556 21.27 5.82 -49.30
C VAL A 556 19.77 6.05 -49.41
N LEU A 557 19.36 7.29 -49.67
CA LEU A 557 17.99 7.66 -50.04
C LEU A 557 17.90 7.90 -51.54
N LYS A 558 16.80 7.43 -52.15
CA LYS A 558 16.44 7.62 -53.56
C LYS A 558 14.97 7.99 -53.69
N LYS A 559 14.65 8.91 -54.59
CA LYS A 559 13.26 9.12 -55.05
C LYS A 559 12.87 7.99 -56.00
N LYS A 560 11.64 7.47 -55.89
CA LYS A 560 11.18 6.33 -56.71
C LYS A 560 10.84 6.77 -58.14
N SER A 561 10.26 7.96 -58.30
CA SER A 561 9.93 8.56 -59.60
C SER A 561 11.15 9.12 -60.35
N ASP A 562 12.25 9.41 -59.66
CA ASP A 562 13.41 10.07 -60.25
C ASP A 562 14.76 9.49 -59.74
N ALA A 563 15.44 8.75 -60.61
CA ALA A 563 16.75 8.16 -60.33
C ALA A 563 17.89 9.20 -60.18
N ARG A 564 17.66 10.45 -60.57
CA ARG A 564 18.60 11.56 -60.37
C ARG A 564 18.66 11.95 -58.90
N GLN A 565 17.53 12.07 -58.20
CA GLN A 565 17.44 12.47 -56.78
C GLN A 565 17.90 11.35 -55.83
N TYR A 566 19.07 11.56 -55.23
CA TYR A 566 19.81 10.56 -54.45
C TYR A 566 20.69 11.25 -53.41
N VAL A 567 20.68 10.78 -52.17
CA VAL A 567 21.50 11.32 -51.07
C VAL A 567 22.08 10.19 -50.24
N VAL A 568 23.34 10.33 -49.83
CA VAL A 568 23.98 9.53 -48.78
C VAL A 568 23.83 10.24 -47.44
N TYR A 569 23.43 9.46 -46.45
CA TYR A 569 23.47 9.84 -45.05
C TYR A 569 24.48 8.97 -44.30
N GLU A 570 25.21 9.58 -43.38
CA GLU A 570 26.16 8.91 -42.48
C GLU A 570 25.87 9.37 -41.05
N GLY A 571 26.09 8.50 -40.08
CA GLY A 571 25.69 8.77 -38.70
C GLY A 571 25.91 7.59 -37.78
N SER A 572 25.22 7.60 -36.64
CA SER A 572 25.47 6.70 -35.53
C SER A 572 24.19 6.31 -34.79
N LEU A 573 24.24 5.15 -34.14
CA LEU A 573 23.17 4.70 -33.26
C LEU A 573 23.47 5.17 -31.83
N GLN A 574 22.54 5.91 -31.23
CA GLN A 574 22.56 6.25 -29.82
C GLN A 574 22.15 5.01 -29.02
N LYS A 575 23.15 4.28 -28.52
CA LYS A 575 23.00 2.98 -27.83
C LYS A 575 22.55 3.10 -26.36
N GLU A 576 22.36 4.31 -25.87
CA GLU A 576 21.94 4.59 -24.50
C GLU A 576 20.55 4.01 -24.20
N SER A 577 20.35 3.61 -22.93
CA SER A 577 19.07 3.10 -22.43
C SER A 577 17.95 4.10 -22.72
N GLY A 578 16.85 3.61 -23.30
CA GLY A 578 15.70 4.44 -23.66
C GLY A 578 15.83 5.15 -25.01
N THR A 579 16.97 5.76 -25.31
CA THR A 579 17.20 6.46 -26.59
C THR A 579 17.16 5.49 -27.77
N ILE A 580 17.72 4.29 -27.60
CA ILE A 580 17.73 3.21 -28.62
C ILE A 580 16.32 2.68 -28.99
N ASP A 581 15.35 2.78 -28.07
CA ASP A 581 13.94 2.41 -28.29
C ASP A 581 13.10 3.58 -28.88
N GLY A 582 13.63 4.80 -28.80
CA GLY A 582 13.10 6.02 -29.40
C GLY A 582 13.74 6.33 -30.75
N PHE A 583 13.95 7.62 -31.02
CA PHE A 583 14.65 8.13 -32.21
C PHE A 583 16.18 7.98 -32.09
N GLY A 584 16.64 6.75 -31.89
CA GLY A 584 18.04 6.45 -31.56
C GLY A 584 19.03 6.54 -32.72
N LEU A 585 18.60 6.42 -33.98
CA LEU A 585 19.52 6.51 -35.13
C LEU A 585 19.58 7.95 -35.64
N VAL A 586 20.72 8.61 -35.49
CA VAL A 586 20.94 10.02 -35.86
C VAL A 586 21.86 10.09 -37.08
N MET A 587 21.39 10.75 -38.14
CA MET A 587 22.03 10.75 -39.45
C MET A 587 22.22 12.16 -40.00
N GLN A 588 23.37 12.42 -40.62
CA GLN A 588 23.73 13.66 -41.30
C GLN A 588 23.97 13.39 -42.79
N GLN A 589 23.53 14.30 -43.66
CA GLN A 589 23.77 14.20 -45.09
C GLN A 589 25.26 14.41 -45.42
N ARG A 590 25.86 13.49 -46.19
CA ARG A 590 27.26 13.60 -46.63
C ARG A 590 27.37 14.30 -47.99
N GLY A 591 27.56 15.62 -47.95
CA GLY A 591 27.81 16.46 -49.12
C GLY A 591 26.55 16.79 -49.93
N GLN A 592 26.70 17.72 -50.88
CA GLN A 592 25.58 18.29 -51.63
C GLN A 592 24.81 17.25 -52.44
N SER A 593 23.48 17.27 -52.33
CA SER A 593 22.57 16.34 -53.02
C SER A 593 22.70 16.43 -54.54
N SER A 594 22.29 15.36 -55.23
CA SER A 594 22.52 15.24 -56.68
C SER A 594 21.75 16.26 -57.53
N PHE A 595 20.53 16.62 -57.13
CA PHE A 595 19.65 17.58 -57.80
C PHE A 595 18.42 17.88 -56.92
N VAL A 596 17.84 19.08 -57.02
CA VAL A 596 16.58 19.47 -56.38
C VAL A 596 15.79 20.37 -57.34
N ASP A 597 14.65 19.89 -57.86
CA ASP A 597 13.80 20.62 -58.82
C ASP A 597 13.11 21.85 -58.19
N LYS A 598 12.66 21.75 -56.92
CA LYS A 598 11.97 22.84 -56.20
C LYS A 598 12.29 22.83 -54.70
N ILE A 599 12.11 23.98 -54.06
CA ILE A 599 12.26 24.15 -52.59
C ILE A 599 11.27 23.26 -51.81
N SER A 600 10.12 22.94 -52.40
CA SER A 600 9.14 21.99 -51.87
C SER A 600 9.63 20.54 -51.84
N ASP A 601 10.56 20.14 -52.72
CA ASP A 601 10.73 18.74 -53.14
C ASP A 601 11.65 17.91 -52.23
N GLY A 602 11.76 18.26 -50.95
CA GLY A 602 12.32 17.36 -49.94
C GLY A 602 13.48 17.91 -49.13
N VAL A 603 13.22 18.22 -47.86
CA VAL A 603 14.24 18.38 -46.82
C VAL A 603 15.04 17.09 -46.60
N PHE A 604 14.47 15.92 -46.90
CA PHE A 604 15.23 14.65 -46.94
C PHE A 604 16.22 14.54 -48.12
N PHE A 605 16.06 15.35 -49.17
CA PHE A 605 16.93 15.36 -50.35
C PHE A 605 17.75 16.66 -50.49
N ASN A 606 17.73 17.56 -49.51
CA ASN A 606 18.32 18.88 -49.64
C ASN A 606 19.14 19.30 -48.40
N GLN A 607 20.30 19.89 -48.66
CA GLN A 607 21.20 20.49 -47.66
C GLN A 607 20.96 22.00 -47.50
N TYR A 608 20.19 22.62 -48.40
CA TYR A 608 19.94 24.05 -48.49
C TYR A 608 18.45 24.35 -48.44
N VAL A 609 18.06 25.51 -47.90
CA VAL A 609 16.71 26.05 -48.10
C VAL A 609 16.87 27.46 -48.66
N TYR A 610 16.36 27.66 -49.87
CA TYR A 610 16.20 28.98 -50.45
C TYR A 610 15.10 29.73 -49.70
N SER A 611 15.42 30.93 -49.22
CA SER A 611 14.43 31.90 -48.77
C SER A 611 14.92 33.30 -49.14
N GLY A 612 14.06 34.12 -49.74
CA GLY A 612 14.39 35.50 -50.11
C GLY A 612 15.60 35.67 -51.03
N GLY A 613 15.86 34.71 -51.94
CA GLY A 613 16.97 34.79 -52.90
C GLY A 613 18.37 34.59 -52.31
N ARG A 614 18.50 34.08 -51.08
CA ARG A 614 19.80 33.72 -50.48
C ARG A 614 19.89 32.23 -50.19
N VAL A 615 21.04 31.64 -50.53
CA VAL A 615 21.42 30.27 -50.17
C VAL A 615 22.05 30.29 -48.78
N TRP A 616 21.34 29.76 -47.79
CA TRP A 616 21.92 29.49 -46.47
C TRP A 616 22.50 28.08 -46.46
N ASN A 617 23.81 27.95 -46.20
CA ASN A 617 24.37 26.68 -45.71
C ASN A 617 23.59 26.31 -44.46
N ILE A 618 22.79 25.24 -44.52
CA ILE A 618 22.10 24.76 -43.31
C ILE A 618 23.11 23.93 -42.54
N ASP A 619 23.66 24.55 -41.50
CA ASP A 619 24.27 23.80 -40.43
C ASP A 619 23.21 22.90 -39.77
N TRP A 620 23.30 21.62 -40.10
CA TRP A 620 23.02 20.48 -39.21
C TRP A 620 21.55 20.06 -39.01
N ASP A 621 20.74 20.04 -40.07
CA ASP A 621 19.43 19.35 -40.04
C ASP A 621 19.57 17.81 -40.09
N HIS A 622 19.91 17.28 -38.92
CA HIS A 622 20.00 15.84 -38.64
C HIS A 622 18.66 15.15 -38.89
N LYS A 623 18.70 14.03 -39.61
CA LYS A 623 17.56 13.12 -39.79
C LYS A 623 17.61 12.06 -38.70
N VAL A 624 16.51 11.89 -37.99
CA VAL A 624 16.42 10.95 -36.87
C VAL A 624 15.45 9.82 -37.21
N PHE A 625 15.82 8.60 -36.87
CA PHE A 625 15.07 7.39 -37.21
C PHE A 625 14.77 6.57 -35.94
N ARG A 626 13.57 6.01 -35.90
CA ARG A 626 13.04 5.11 -34.86
C ARG A 626 12.52 3.84 -35.52
N LEU A 627 12.68 2.68 -34.88
CA LEU A 627 11.98 1.45 -35.27
C LEU A 627 10.63 1.33 -34.54
N SER A 628 9.65 0.73 -35.20
CA SER A 628 8.46 0.22 -34.53
C SER A 628 8.85 -0.82 -33.44
N PRO A 629 8.02 -1.03 -32.41
CA PRO A 629 8.29 -2.05 -31.41
C PRO A 629 8.61 -3.42 -32.03
N ASP A 630 7.81 -3.86 -33.02
CA ASP A 630 8.01 -5.12 -33.76
C ASP A 630 9.14 -5.11 -34.80
N GLY A 631 9.79 -3.96 -35.04
CA GLY A 631 10.90 -3.80 -35.98
C GLY A 631 10.52 -3.84 -37.47
N LYS A 632 9.23 -3.93 -37.85
CA LYS A 632 8.78 -4.04 -39.25
C LYS A 632 8.70 -2.70 -39.97
N GLN A 633 8.60 -1.59 -39.24
CA GLN A 633 8.56 -0.23 -39.77
C GLN A 633 9.70 0.62 -39.19
N MET A 634 10.19 1.54 -40.01
CA MET A 634 11.12 2.58 -39.60
C MET A 634 10.48 3.95 -39.83
N TYR A 635 10.36 4.73 -38.76
CA TYR A 635 9.83 6.08 -38.77
C TYR A 635 11.00 7.06 -38.83
N ALA A 636 11.06 7.89 -39.86
CA ALA A 636 12.10 8.92 -39.99
C ALA A 636 11.50 10.32 -39.93
N TYR A 637 12.19 11.24 -39.27
CA TYR A 637 11.79 12.64 -39.12
C TYR A 637 12.98 13.59 -39.37
N SER A 638 12.67 14.79 -39.85
CA SER A 638 13.61 15.89 -40.08
C SER A 638 13.18 17.10 -39.26
N LEU A 639 14.12 17.82 -38.63
CA LEU A 639 13.80 18.93 -37.71
C LEU A 639 13.00 20.09 -38.34
N ARG A 640 12.90 20.14 -39.67
CA ARG A 640 12.09 21.11 -40.44
C ARG A 640 10.69 20.62 -40.87
N GLY A 641 10.24 19.46 -40.39
CA GLY A 641 8.83 19.05 -40.51
C GLY A 641 8.51 17.94 -41.52
N GLN A 642 9.48 17.41 -42.29
CA GLN A 642 9.23 16.22 -43.10
C GLN A 642 9.30 14.93 -42.29
N ARG A 643 8.50 13.95 -42.70
CA ARG A 643 8.46 12.62 -42.10
C ARG A 643 8.23 11.54 -43.16
N THR A 644 8.67 10.31 -42.88
CA THR A 644 8.37 9.14 -43.70
C THR A 644 8.19 7.90 -42.82
N ILE A 645 7.25 7.04 -43.24
CA ILE A 645 7.04 5.71 -42.67
C ILE A 645 7.56 4.73 -43.71
N LEU A 646 8.65 4.03 -43.39
CA LEU A 646 9.31 3.10 -44.28
C LEU A 646 9.04 1.66 -43.82
N THR A 647 8.65 0.80 -44.76
CA THR A 647 8.45 -0.64 -44.54
C THR A 647 9.59 -1.42 -45.20
N LYS A 648 10.03 -2.52 -44.59
CA LYS A 648 11.12 -3.37 -45.12
C LYS A 648 10.71 -4.07 -46.42
N ASP A 649 11.60 -4.03 -47.42
CA ASP A 649 11.40 -4.64 -48.74
C ASP A 649 11.88 -6.11 -48.68
N GLU A 650 11.01 -7.03 -48.23
CA GLU A 650 11.38 -8.45 -48.01
C GLU A 650 11.82 -9.20 -49.28
N ALA A 651 11.51 -8.69 -50.46
CA ALA A 651 11.98 -9.24 -51.74
C ALA A 651 13.48 -8.98 -52.00
N VAL A 652 14.12 -8.06 -51.27
CA VAL A 652 15.51 -7.64 -51.51
C VAL A 652 16.44 -8.33 -50.52
N LYS A 653 17.23 -9.30 -51.00
CA LYS A 653 18.27 -9.96 -50.19
C LYS A 653 19.37 -8.95 -49.79
N PRO A 654 19.77 -8.88 -48.50
CA PRO A 654 20.87 -8.04 -48.06
C PRO A 654 22.16 -8.34 -48.83
N SER A 655 22.71 -7.33 -49.50
CA SER A 655 23.94 -7.39 -50.28
C SER A 655 24.75 -6.10 -50.14
N HIS A 656 26.03 -6.25 -49.74
CA HIS A 656 26.90 -5.17 -49.31
C HIS A 656 27.54 -4.39 -50.48
N GLN A 657 26.73 -4.01 -51.49
CA GLN A 657 27.21 -3.52 -52.81
C GLN A 657 28.39 -2.55 -52.73
N LEU A 658 28.40 -1.55 -51.85
CA LEU A 658 29.48 -0.55 -51.80
C LEU A 658 30.87 -1.08 -51.39
N LYS A 659 30.99 -2.31 -50.87
CA LYS A 659 32.28 -2.95 -50.51
C LYS A 659 32.54 -4.28 -51.23
N THR A 660 31.59 -4.81 -52.01
CA THR A 660 31.81 -6.08 -52.73
C THR A 660 32.71 -5.88 -53.95
N ALA A 661 33.50 -6.90 -54.27
CA ALA A 661 34.25 -6.98 -55.53
C ALA A 661 33.34 -6.81 -56.76
N GLU A 662 32.05 -7.10 -56.62
CA GLU A 662 31.01 -6.90 -57.63
C GLU A 662 30.83 -5.43 -58.02
N PHE A 663 30.82 -4.48 -57.08
CA PHE A 663 30.67 -3.05 -57.43
C PHE A 663 31.93 -2.48 -58.07
N GLN A 664 33.11 -2.95 -57.65
CA GLN A 664 34.35 -2.66 -58.37
C GLN A 664 34.33 -3.28 -59.78
N LYS A 665 33.77 -4.50 -59.94
CA LYS A 665 33.57 -5.15 -61.24
C LYS A 665 32.56 -4.41 -62.11
N LEU A 666 31.47 -3.87 -61.55
CA LEU A 666 30.50 -3.02 -62.26
C LEU A 666 31.18 -1.76 -62.81
N TRP A 667 31.96 -1.04 -62.01
CA TRP A 667 32.71 0.12 -62.50
C TRP A 667 33.79 -0.24 -63.51
N ARG A 668 34.56 -1.32 -63.30
CA ARG A 668 35.54 -1.81 -64.28
C ARG A 668 34.89 -2.17 -65.62
N SER A 669 33.69 -2.78 -65.59
CA SER A 669 32.90 -3.09 -66.78
C SER A 669 32.41 -1.80 -67.47
N ALA A 670 31.81 -0.90 -66.72
CA ALA A 670 31.28 0.38 -67.21
C ALA A 670 32.34 1.31 -67.82
N LEU A 671 33.58 1.20 -67.34
CA LEU A 671 34.74 1.96 -67.83
C LEU A 671 35.50 1.26 -68.98
N SER A 672 34.93 0.21 -69.58
CA SER A 672 35.49 -0.39 -70.79
C SER A 672 35.47 0.61 -71.95
N THR A 673 36.59 0.69 -72.70
CA THR A 673 36.70 1.49 -73.93
C THR A 673 35.81 0.97 -75.07
N THR A 674 35.28 -0.25 -74.96
CA THR A 674 34.34 -0.83 -75.92
C THR A 674 32.88 -0.40 -75.73
N ILE A 675 32.54 0.26 -74.62
CA ILE A 675 31.17 0.72 -74.35
C ILE A 675 30.99 2.13 -74.89
N LEU A 676 30.03 2.30 -75.79
CA LEU A 676 29.54 3.62 -76.19
C LEU A 676 28.36 3.99 -75.29
N TRP A 677 28.56 4.98 -74.44
CA TRP A 677 27.49 5.53 -73.61
C TRP A 677 26.66 6.51 -74.42
N LYS A 678 25.35 6.28 -74.54
CA LYS A 678 24.41 7.12 -75.30
C LYS A 678 23.40 7.73 -74.35
N GLY A 679 23.02 8.97 -74.53
CA GLY A 679 21.97 9.55 -73.70
C GLY A 679 21.78 11.04 -73.93
N VAL A 680 21.40 11.75 -72.86
CA VAL A 680 20.90 13.12 -72.92
C VAL A 680 21.56 13.97 -71.85
N LEU A 681 22.01 15.15 -72.26
CA LEU A 681 22.31 16.29 -71.40
C LEU A 681 21.05 17.16 -71.34
N THR A 682 20.64 17.56 -70.14
CA THR A 682 19.44 18.37 -69.92
C THR A 682 19.77 19.56 -69.02
N ALA A 683 19.27 20.73 -69.37
CA ALA A 683 19.30 21.95 -68.57
C ALA A 683 17.86 22.31 -68.16
N PRO A 684 17.47 22.10 -66.88
CA PRO A 684 16.08 22.27 -66.43
C PRO A 684 15.56 23.71 -66.59
N LYS A 685 16.39 24.73 -66.31
CA LYS A 685 15.92 26.13 -66.26
C LYS A 685 15.55 26.65 -67.65
N THR A 686 16.32 26.27 -68.67
CA THR A 686 16.05 26.58 -70.07
C THR A 686 15.11 25.58 -70.75
N ASN A 687 14.64 24.55 -70.03
CA ASN A 687 13.84 23.44 -70.53
C ASN A 687 14.41 22.83 -71.83
N SER A 688 15.74 22.72 -71.91
CA SER A 688 16.45 22.25 -73.10
C SER A 688 17.12 20.91 -72.85
N SER A 689 17.11 20.04 -73.86
CA SER A 689 17.81 18.76 -73.85
C SER A 689 18.56 18.54 -75.17
N VAL A 690 19.70 17.85 -75.10
CA VAL A 690 20.53 17.53 -76.26
C VAL A 690 21.06 16.11 -76.15
N GLU A 691 20.96 15.34 -77.24
CA GLU A 691 21.54 14.00 -77.29
C GLU A 691 23.07 14.06 -77.29
N ILE A 692 23.69 13.27 -76.43
CA ILE A 692 25.14 13.19 -76.28
C ILE A 692 25.66 11.75 -76.36
N LEU A 693 26.92 11.64 -76.76
CA LEU A 693 27.70 10.42 -76.72
C LEU A 693 28.85 10.60 -75.74
N ALA A 694 29.07 9.56 -74.94
CA ALA A 694 30.14 9.48 -73.95
C ALA A 694 31.04 8.27 -74.28
N LYS A 695 32.35 8.50 -74.37
CA LYS A 695 33.34 7.49 -74.77
C LYS A 695 34.49 7.47 -73.77
N ILE A 696 34.75 6.31 -73.16
CA ILE A 696 35.94 6.11 -72.33
C ILE A 696 37.13 5.93 -73.29
N ARG A 697 38.14 6.79 -73.19
CA ARG A 697 39.39 6.67 -73.96
C ARG A 697 40.37 5.72 -73.31
N SER A 698 40.51 5.83 -72.00
CA SER A 698 41.44 5.04 -71.21
C SER A 698 40.93 4.91 -69.78
N TYR A 699 41.22 3.77 -69.17
CA TYR A 699 41.07 3.52 -67.76
C TYR A 699 42.25 2.68 -67.29
N GLU A 700 43.03 3.20 -66.36
CA GLU A 700 44.19 2.54 -65.77
C GLU A 700 43.80 2.00 -64.38
N PRO A 701 43.56 0.68 -64.22
CA PRO A 701 43.03 0.11 -62.98
C PRO A 701 43.97 0.22 -61.77
N THR A 702 45.28 0.38 -61.98
CA THR A 702 46.26 0.50 -60.87
C THR A 702 46.21 1.89 -60.23
N THR A 703 46.15 2.95 -61.04
CA THR A 703 46.06 4.35 -60.58
C THR A 703 44.62 4.83 -60.43
N ASN A 704 43.64 4.04 -60.87
CA ASN A 704 42.24 4.41 -61.04
C ASN A 704 42.00 5.63 -61.95
N THR A 705 42.96 5.97 -62.82
CA THR A 705 42.87 7.13 -63.72
C THR A 705 41.93 6.81 -64.88
N VAL A 706 41.01 7.74 -65.20
CA VAL A 706 40.04 7.63 -66.31
C VAL A 706 40.12 8.86 -67.20
N GLU A 707 40.06 8.63 -68.52
CA GLU A 707 39.83 9.67 -69.53
C GLU A 707 38.53 9.42 -70.28
N LEU A 708 37.69 10.45 -70.35
CA LEU A 708 36.35 10.43 -70.96
C LEU A 708 36.25 11.54 -72.01
N VAL A 709 35.55 11.26 -73.10
CA VAL A 709 35.08 12.27 -74.07
C VAL A 709 33.57 12.36 -73.97
N LEU A 710 33.04 13.58 -73.88
CA LEU A 710 31.65 13.89 -74.20
C LEU A 710 31.62 14.57 -75.56
N GLU A 711 30.66 14.21 -76.42
CA GLU A 711 30.40 14.87 -77.71
C GLU A 711 28.88 14.96 -77.97
N VAL A 712 28.43 15.98 -78.68
CA VAL A 712 27.02 16.09 -79.10
C VAL A 712 26.76 15.12 -80.25
N LYS A 713 25.70 14.30 -80.14
CA LYS A 713 25.31 13.33 -81.16
C LYS A 713 24.94 14.09 -82.45
N GLY A 714 25.55 13.70 -83.57
CA GLY A 714 25.39 14.39 -84.86
C GLY A 714 26.26 15.65 -85.04
N ASN A 715 26.96 16.14 -84.01
CA ASN A 715 27.86 17.29 -84.13
C ASN A 715 29.19 17.07 -83.37
N SER A 716 30.09 16.30 -83.98
CA SER A 716 31.41 15.95 -83.43
C SER A 716 32.38 17.13 -83.24
N LYS A 717 32.03 18.34 -83.69
CA LYS A 717 32.77 19.57 -83.39
C LYS A 717 32.52 20.04 -81.95
N ILE A 718 31.34 19.77 -81.39
CA ILE A 718 31.02 20.09 -79.99
C ILE A 718 31.42 18.90 -79.12
N LYS A 719 32.63 18.96 -78.55
CA LYS A 719 33.18 17.91 -77.68
C LYS A 719 34.03 18.48 -76.56
N ALA A 720 34.05 17.78 -75.43
CA ALA A 720 34.86 18.09 -74.27
C ALA A 720 35.62 16.84 -73.79
N ASN A 721 36.91 17.00 -73.47
CA ASN A 721 37.75 15.94 -72.93
C ASN A 721 37.83 16.10 -71.41
N TYR A 722 37.79 14.98 -70.70
CA TYR A 722 37.74 14.90 -69.25
C TYR A 722 38.79 13.92 -68.73
N LYS A 723 39.46 14.24 -67.62
CA LYS A 723 40.43 13.36 -66.96
C LYS A 723 40.29 13.41 -65.46
N GLY A 724 40.41 12.27 -64.79
CA GLY A 724 40.37 12.20 -63.33
C GLY A 724 40.41 10.78 -62.82
N THR A 725 39.72 10.50 -61.72
CA THR A 725 39.88 9.27 -60.95
C THR A 725 38.56 8.59 -60.58
N LEU A 726 38.58 7.26 -60.56
CA LEU A 726 37.54 6.42 -59.96
C LEU A 726 37.80 6.26 -58.44
N VAL A 727 36.78 6.51 -57.63
CA VAL A 727 36.80 6.41 -56.16
C VAL A 727 35.71 5.44 -55.71
N THR A 728 36.05 4.16 -55.59
CA THR A 728 35.15 3.08 -55.12
C THR A 728 35.28 2.79 -53.62
N THR A 729 35.96 3.66 -52.87
CA THR A 729 36.17 3.53 -51.41
C THR A 729 35.14 4.33 -50.61
N GLU A 730 35.23 4.29 -49.27
CA GLU A 730 34.33 5.05 -48.38
C GLU A 730 34.38 6.58 -48.60
N ASN A 731 35.40 7.09 -49.31
CA ASN A 731 35.54 8.49 -49.72
C ASN A 731 34.58 8.93 -50.85
N MET A 732 33.85 8.00 -51.47
CA MET A 732 32.81 8.31 -52.45
C MET A 732 31.72 9.20 -51.82
N ILE A 733 31.30 10.28 -52.51
CA ILE A 733 30.26 11.22 -52.04
C ILE A 733 28.98 11.01 -52.86
N ASN A 734 27.82 10.86 -52.22
CA ASN A 734 26.50 10.73 -52.86
C ASN A 734 26.42 9.72 -54.04
N GLY A 735 27.16 8.62 -53.94
CA GLY A 735 27.21 7.56 -54.95
C GLY A 735 28.06 7.88 -56.19
N TYR A 736 28.68 9.06 -56.25
CA TYR A 736 29.53 9.50 -57.36
C TYR A 736 30.97 9.01 -57.17
N ALA A 737 31.28 7.86 -57.78
CA ALA A 737 32.63 7.29 -57.73
C ALA A 737 33.58 7.94 -58.74
N LEU A 738 33.11 8.22 -59.95
CA LEU A 738 33.95 8.77 -61.01
C LEU A 738 34.02 10.29 -60.91
N ASN A 739 35.22 10.82 -60.66
CA ASN A 739 35.47 12.25 -60.44
C ASN A 739 36.45 12.76 -61.50
N LEU A 740 35.97 13.60 -62.43
CA LEU A 740 36.71 14.05 -63.60
C LEU A 740 36.84 15.58 -63.61
N LYS A 741 37.95 16.10 -64.11
CA LYS A 741 38.14 17.52 -64.43
C LYS A 741 38.00 17.73 -65.94
N LYS A 742 37.40 18.86 -66.36
CA LYS A 742 37.38 19.25 -67.77
C LYS A 742 38.78 19.67 -68.22
N MET A 743 39.31 19.01 -69.23
CA MET A 743 40.65 19.26 -69.79
C MET A 743 40.58 20.13 -71.05
N THR A 744 39.53 19.98 -71.86
CA THR A 744 39.25 20.83 -73.03
C THR A 744 37.75 21.03 -73.19
N GLY A 745 37.35 22.14 -73.81
CA GLY A 745 35.98 22.43 -74.22
C GLY A 745 35.95 23.23 -75.53
N VAL A 746 34.78 23.73 -75.88
CA VAL A 746 34.51 24.60 -77.03
C VAL A 746 33.69 25.80 -76.57
N ASN A 747 33.56 26.85 -77.39
CA ASN A 747 32.63 27.92 -77.08
C ASN A 747 31.19 27.37 -77.15
N SER A 748 30.52 27.27 -76.02
CA SER A 748 29.20 26.65 -75.85
C SER A 748 28.48 27.30 -74.68
N THR A 749 27.14 27.34 -74.73
CA THR A 749 26.29 27.73 -73.61
C THR A 749 26.20 26.66 -72.51
N SER A 750 26.59 25.42 -72.80
CA SER A 750 26.56 24.32 -71.84
C SER A 750 27.82 24.27 -70.99
N HIS A 751 27.66 24.16 -69.68
CA HIS A 751 28.74 23.96 -68.71
C HIS A 751 29.44 22.60 -68.81
N PHE A 752 28.86 21.60 -69.48
CA PHE A 752 29.57 20.37 -69.84
C PHE A 752 30.48 20.51 -71.08
N PHE A 753 30.26 21.53 -71.91
CA PHE A 753 31.03 21.73 -73.15
C PHE A 753 31.85 23.02 -73.20
N ASP A 754 31.54 24.02 -72.37
CA ASP A 754 32.19 25.35 -72.38
C ASP A 754 33.71 25.31 -72.13
N THR A 755 34.40 26.37 -72.54
CA THR A 755 35.82 26.63 -72.23
C THR A 755 36.01 27.34 -70.88
N TYR A 756 34.93 27.75 -70.22
CA TYR A 756 35.01 28.29 -68.86
C TYR A 756 35.36 27.19 -67.86
N ASN A 757 36.08 27.55 -66.79
CA ASN A 757 36.37 26.65 -65.68
C ASN A 757 37.13 25.34 -66.04
N LEU A 758 37.97 25.37 -67.08
CA LEU A 758 38.91 24.30 -67.39
C LEU A 758 39.81 24.01 -66.17
N GLY A 759 39.94 22.73 -65.81
CA GLY A 759 40.73 22.26 -64.66
C GLY A 759 40.17 22.56 -63.26
N SER A 760 39.26 23.54 -63.10
CA SER A 760 38.66 23.92 -61.82
C SER A 760 37.38 23.12 -61.51
N ARG A 761 36.35 23.19 -62.38
CA ARG A 761 35.10 22.44 -62.20
C ARG A 761 35.32 20.93 -62.35
N LYS A 762 34.80 20.16 -61.41
CA LYS A 762 34.74 18.70 -61.51
C LYS A 762 33.37 18.27 -62.04
N VAL A 763 33.37 17.29 -62.93
CA VAL A 763 32.21 16.48 -63.29
C VAL A 763 32.26 15.19 -62.47
N GLN A 764 31.12 14.76 -61.98
CA GLN A 764 30.94 13.57 -61.17
C GLN A 764 29.95 12.62 -61.85
N PHE A 765 30.30 11.33 -61.97
CA PHE A 765 29.40 10.29 -62.46
C PHE A 765 29.12 9.18 -61.43
N ARG A 766 27.88 8.69 -61.43
CA ARG A 766 27.35 7.57 -60.63
C ARG A 766 26.75 6.52 -61.56
N LEU A 767 26.89 5.23 -61.25
CA LEU A 767 26.14 4.14 -61.91
C LEU A 767 24.79 3.86 -61.24
N ASN A 768 23.84 3.32 -62.01
CA ASN A 768 22.69 2.61 -61.46
C ASN A 768 23.11 1.25 -60.86
N GLU A 769 22.17 0.53 -60.24
CA GLU A 769 22.46 -0.70 -59.49
C GLU A 769 22.93 -1.88 -60.37
N THR A 770 22.66 -1.83 -61.67
CA THR A 770 23.06 -2.84 -62.67
C THR A 770 24.32 -2.45 -63.44
N GLY A 771 24.83 -1.23 -63.28
CA GLY A 771 25.92 -0.69 -64.09
C GLY A 771 25.56 -0.40 -65.56
N THR A 772 24.28 -0.44 -65.94
CA THR A 772 23.81 -0.18 -67.32
C THR A 772 23.48 1.29 -67.60
N LYS A 773 23.29 2.11 -66.57
CA LYS A 773 23.08 3.55 -66.69
C LYS A 773 24.09 4.35 -65.87
N MET A 774 24.47 5.51 -66.37
CA MET A 774 25.40 6.44 -65.73
C MET A 774 24.79 7.84 -65.65
N TYR A 775 24.82 8.45 -64.47
CA TYR A 775 24.27 9.78 -64.18
C TYR A 775 25.40 10.76 -63.88
N GLY A 776 25.49 11.85 -64.64
CA GLY A 776 26.53 12.87 -64.54
C GLY A 776 26.01 14.21 -63.98
N ARG A 777 26.84 14.89 -63.17
CA ARG A 777 26.59 16.26 -62.68
C ARG A 777 27.89 17.07 -62.59
N LEU A 778 27.79 18.38 -62.46
CA LEU A 778 28.89 19.25 -62.05
C LEU A 778 28.98 19.36 -60.51
N THR A 779 30.13 19.78 -59.96
CA THR A 779 30.34 19.91 -58.50
C THR A 779 30.15 21.31 -57.93
N ASP A 780 30.35 22.36 -58.72
CA ASP A 780 30.24 23.76 -58.26
C ASP A 780 28.84 24.32 -58.56
N PHE A 781 27.86 23.95 -57.73
CA PHE A 781 26.53 24.56 -57.75
C PHE A 781 26.55 25.95 -57.09
N GLN A 782 27.02 26.95 -57.84
CA GLN A 782 26.85 28.38 -57.55
C GLN A 782 26.05 29.13 -58.64
N TYR A 783 25.57 28.43 -59.66
CA TYR A 783 24.87 29.02 -60.79
C TYR A 783 23.45 28.45 -60.90
N ASP A 784 22.49 29.31 -61.22
CA ASP A 784 21.05 29.03 -61.17
C ASP A 784 20.53 28.01 -62.22
N ASP A 785 21.38 27.42 -63.06
CA ASP A 785 20.98 26.43 -64.08
C ASP A 785 21.76 25.10 -63.93
N PRO A 786 21.19 24.12 -63.22
CA PRO A 786 21.83 22.84 -62.92
C PRO A 786 21.72 21.84 -64.08
N GLU A 787 22.69 21.88 -65.01
CA GLU A 787 22.82 20.85 -66.04
C GLU A 787 23.10 19.45 -65.46
N PHE A 788 22.48 18.42 -66.05
CA PHE A 788 22.72 17.01 -65.70
C PHE A 788 22.76 16.10 -66.93
N ILE A 789 23.42 14.96 -66.78
CA ILE A 789 23.58 13.93 -67.81
C ILE A 789 22.91 12.63 -67.36
N GLU A 790 22.12 12.00 -68.22
CA GLU A 790 21.77 10.57 -68.14
C GLU A 790 22.32 9.84 -69.37
N LEU A 791 23.00 8.72 -69.14
CA LEU A 791 23.59 7.86 -70.16
C LEU A 791 23.17 6.41 -69.93
N GLU A 792 23.05 5.67 -71.02
CA GLU A 792 22.80 4.23 -71.05
C GLU A 792 23.90 3.53 -71.86
N ALA A 793 24.33 2.36 -71.39
CA ALA A 793 25.38 1.59 -72.01
C ALA A 793 24.89 0.95 -73.31
N SER A 794 25.47 1.37 -74.44
CA SER A 794 25.25 0.72 -75.73
C SER A 794 26.48 -0.08 -76.10
N THR A 795 26.38 -1.41 -76.01
CA THR A 795 27.34 -2.30 -76.67
C THR A 795 27.13 -2.18 -78.17
N GLY A 796 28.15 -1.70 -78.89
CA GLY A 796 28.08 -1.60 -80.34
C GLY A 796 27.95 -2.97 -81.00
N LYS A 797 26.98 -3.11 -81.90
CA LYS A 797 27.21 -3.73 -83.19
C LYS A 797 27.45 -2.62 -84.19
#